data_AF-A0A931LVL7-F1
#
_entry.id   AF-A0A931LVL7-F1
#
_cell.length_a   1.000
_cell.length_b   1.000
_cell.length_c   1.000
_cell.angle_alpha   90.00
_cell.angle_beta   90.00
_cell.angle_gamma   90.00
#
_symmetry.space_group_name_H-M   'P 1'
#
loop_
_entity.id
_entity.type
_entity.pdbx_description
1 polymer ?
#
loop_
_entity_poly.entity_id
_entity_poly.type
_entity_poly.pdbx_seq_one_letter_code
_entity_poly.pdbx_strand_id
1 'polypeptide(L)'
;MTAKRFVVIEPSIKSQGGHYLQYALHVLRAAANEGFKPVLAGHRQFTVRPIDDVEVAPAFTNVFFHRFADAPGSRNPLSRLYFEFIRVRNGIALRFTAYWYFTRAYVGLANTVGPVASNRFVRIAAVVVFFPIAIAWRLWRSGPVVRARTALHKWLFGMPEALHDASNSRAIRQLTDDLLALRERLQPAKGDHLLMATASGAELLALMRAIKREPRMAAPTWHLVFRRNVRIHPTAAFVRVDLEVRLGRISLKAWEDAPETVRLYTDTDALTGQYNALAGKSVFRTLPIPHLRERASPPSPSPCVISYQGDARPEKGYQFLSRIAEAVRPTLLATGKARFRLQSNFNIAGGEPECVMARKELEKFPSEQVELLTEAQSEDAYWANLETSGIVLIPYEASSYSERSSGIFAECVAMETPVIVPAGTWMSRQLAAFDYPKIAALYRQASPADPASTQIIAGGVAPELLNPLEDRWFCPGEEPRFTIAANCPPGAAQVLVKVTLRQRWFARVQLFERDEAGALVRFSQRLLEAADPDGETEALLLHDLHEHTRRLQVVVLNCTLASFAHPDDFGLAFSTKPLSYDSPGEVYFDWTEIPSLLERMTPRIERYRAAMREFAPAFREYHCGSSFLSILLRSDKP
;
A
#
# COMPACT_ATOMS: atom_id res chain seq x y z
N MET A 1 42.44 -19.80 -3.63
CA MET A 1 41.14 -19.75 -4.36
C MET A 1 40.76 -18.28 -4.48
N THR A 2 40.29 -17.82 -5.64
CA THR A 2 39.74 -16.46 -5.78
C THR A 2 38.51 -16.33 -4.87
N ALA A 3 38.44 -15.26 -4.08
CA ALA A 3 37.28 -14.98 -3.23
C ALA A 3 36.02 -14.87 -4.10
N LYS A 4 34.94 -15.55 -3.68
CA LYS A 4 33.63 -15.48 -4.32
C LYS A 4 33.10 -14.06 -4.23
N ARG A 5 32.38 -13.61 -5.25
CA ARG A 5 31.82 -12.25 -5.29
C ARG A 5 30.37 -12.22 -4.84
N PHE A 6 29.99 -11.13 -4.20
CA PHE A 6 28.60 -10.75 -3.99
C PHE A 6 28.34 -9.43 -4.71
N VAL A 7 27.52 -9.46 -5.74
CA VAL A 7 27.25 -8.32 -6.61
C VAL A 7 25.85 -7.80 -6.32
N VAL A 8 25.71 -6.52 -5.96
CA VAL A 8 24.40 -5.85 -5.94
C VAL A 8 24.23 -5.09 -7.24
N ILE A 9 23.16 -5.41 -7.97
CA ILE A 9 22.76 -4.78 -9.23
C ILE A 9 21.66 -3.77 -8.94
N GLU A 10 21.96 -2.49 -9.17
CA GLU A 10 20.98 -1.41 -9.04
C GLU A 10 21.23 -0.33 -10.11
N PRO A 11 20.55 -0.44 -11.26
CA PRO A 11 20.69 0.49 -12.38
C PRO A 11 20.32 1.94 -12.03
N SER A 12 19.60 2.16 -10.91
CA SER A 12 19.14 3.49 -10.53
C SER A 12 20.18 4.35 -9.82
N ILE A 13 21.28 3.76 -9.35
CA ILE A 13 22.37 4.49 -8.67
C ILE A 13 23.21 5.24 -9.71
N LYS A 14 23.04 6.57 -9.76
CA LYS A 14 23.77 7.49 -10.65
C LYS A 14 24.76 8.41 -9.93
N SER A 15 24.58 8.63 -8.63
CA SER A 15 25.39 9.53 -7.81
C SER A 15 25.58 8.96 -6.40
N GLN A 16 26.51 9.53 -5.63
CA GLN A 16 26.60 9.26 -4.21
C GLN A 16 25.36 9.82 -3.50
N GLY A 17 24.60 8.96 -2.82
CA GLY A 17 23.42 9.32 -2.05
C GLY A 17 22.12 8.66 -2.52
N GLY A 18 21.15 8.60 -1.61
CA GLY A 18 19.82 8.05 -1.82
C GLY A 18 19.63 6.63 -1.30
N HIS A 19 18.37 6.27 -0.99
CA HIS A 19 18.01 5.00 -0.34
C HIS A 19 18.50 3.76 -1.09
N TYR A 20 18.57 3.79 -2.42
CA TYR A 20 19.06 2.66 -3.22
C TYR A 20 20.54 2.34 -2.96
N LEU A 21 21.38 3.37 -2.79
CA LEU A 21 22.80 3.18 -2.50
C LEU A 21 22.97 2.61 -1.10
N GLN A 22 22.28 3.15 -0.10
CA GLN A 22 22.35 2.64 1.28
C GLN A 22 21.94 1.17 1.37
N TYR A 23 20.82 0.80 0.75
CA TYR A 23 20.42 -0.59 0.67
C TYR A 23 21.54 -1.47 0.13
N ALA A 24 22.14 -1.07 -1.00
CA ALA A 24 23.22 -1.83 -1.61
C ALA A 24 24.44 -1.94 -0.69
N LEU A 25 24.85 -0.85 -0.05
CA LEU A 25 26.01 -0.84 0.85
C LEU A 25 25.80 -1.66 2.11
N HIS A 26 24.61 -1.64 2.71
CA HIS A 26 24.30 -2.48 3.86
C HIS A 26 24.38 -3.98 3.53
N VAL A 27 23.82 -4.37 2.38
CA VAL A 27 23.91 -5.76 1.90
C VAL A 27 25.36 -6.14 1.58
N LEU A 28 26.10 -5.26 0.90
CA LEU A 28 27.49 -5.52 0.51
C LEU A 28 28.43 -5.62 1.73
N ARG A 29 28.23 -4.80 2.76
CA ARG A 29 28.97 -4.91 4.03
C ARG A 29 28.67 -6.23 4.75
N ALA A 30 27.40 -6.63 4.80
CA ALA A 30 27.03 -7.93 5.36
C ALA A 30 27.67 -9.08 4.57
N ALA A 31 27.69 -9.00 3.24
CA ALA A 31 28.35 -10.00 2.41
C ALA A 31 29.88 -10.04 2.62
N ALA A 32 30.52 -8.88 2.81
CA ALA A 32 31.95 -8.80 3.11
C ALA A 32 32.29 -9.47 4.45
N ASN A 33 31.45 -9.29 5.47
CA ASN A 33 31.60 -9.96 6.77
C ASN A 33 31.47 -11.50 6.66
N GLU A 34 30.72 -11.98 5.68
CA GLU A 34 30.60 -13.41 5.34
C GLU A 34 31.71 -13.91 4.37
N GLY A 35 32.73 -13.09 4.12
CA GLY A 35 33.91 -13.46 3.33
C GLY A 35 33.74 -13.34 1.81
N PHE A 36 32.67 -12.71 1.32
CA PHE A 36 32.52 -12.39 -0.10
C PHE A 36 33.29 -11.13 -0.48
N LYS A 37 33.74 -11.05 -1.72
CA LYS A 37 34.21 -9.80 -2.32
C LYS A 37 32.99 -8.96 -2.75
N PRO A 38 32.72 -7.80 -2.15
CA PRO A 38 31.56 -6.99 -2.49
C PRO A 38 31.75 -6.21 -3.79
N VAL A 39 30.72 -6.20 -4.64
CA VAL A 39 30.70 -5.48 -5.92
C VAL A 39 29.38 -4.73 -6.10
N LEU A 40 29.42 -3.45 -6.45
CA LEU A 40 28.26 -2.65 -6.82
C LEU A 40 28.18 -2.49 -8.35
N ALA A 41 27.17 -3.07 -8.98
CA ALA A 41 26.89 -2.93 -10.41
C ALA A 41 25.81 -1.85 -10.63
N GLY A 42 26.25 -0.61 -10.89
CA GLY A 42 25.39 0.57 -11.02
C GLY A 42 25.32 1.18 -12.43
N HIS A 43 24.73 2.37 -12.52
CA HIS A 43 24.62 3.12 -13.77
C HIS A 43 25.99 3.56 -14.31
N ARG A 44 26.15 3.65 -15.62
CA ARG A 44 27.39 4.14 -16.27
C ARG A 44 27.78 5.58 -15.94
N GLN A 45 26.83 6.35 -15.41
CA GLN A 45 27.05 7.73 -14.97
C GLN A 45 27.51 7.81 -13.50
N PHE A 46 27.58 6.68 -12.79
CA PHE A 46 28.13 6.64 -11.45
C PHE A 46 29.65 6.82 -11.53
N THR A 47 30.11 8.06 -11.33
CA THR A 47 31.49 8.52 -11.59
C THR A 47 32.33 8.74 -10.33
N VAL A 48 31.89 8.25 -9.16
CA VAL A 48 32.43 8.70 -7.87
C VAL A 48 33.47 7.75 -7.26
N ARG A 49 34.26 8.31 -6.31
CA ARG A 49 35.38 7.75 -5.51
C ARG A 49 35.20 6.29 -5.06
N PRO A 50 36.30 5.59 -4.68
CA PRO A 50 36.22 4.30 -4.02
C PRO A 50 35.20 4.38 -2.88
N ILE A 51 34.20 3.50 -2.91
CA ILE A 51 33.43 3.21 -1.72
C ILE A 51 34.28 2.19 -0.98
N ASP A 52 34.68 2.51 0.25
CA ASP A 52 35.63 1.68 1.00
C ASP A 52 35.27 0.19 0.91
N ASP A 53 36.25 -0.60 0.46
CA ASP A 53 36.18 -2.05 0.26
C ASP A 53 35.16 -2.59 -0.77
N VAL A 54 34.43 -1.73 -1.50
CA VAL A 54 33.45 -2.13 -2.54
C VAL A 54 33.97 -1.86 -3.96
N GLU A 55 34.06 -2.91 -4.78
CA GLU A 55 34.37 -2.78 -6.21
C GLU A 55 33.17 -2.21 -6.96
N VAL A 56 33.36 -1.20 -7.82
CA VAL A 56 32.27 -0.59 -8.60
C VAL A 56 32.35 -1.04 -10.06
N ALA A 57 31.27 -1.61 -10.57
CA ALA A 57 31.15 -2.15 -11.92
C ALA A 57 30.03 -1.42 -12.72
N PRO A 58 30.30 -0.22 -13.27
CA PRO A 58 29.30 0.52 -14.02
C PRO A 58 28.97 -0.21 -15.34
N ALA A 59 27.73 -0.68 -15.48
CA ALA A 59 27.29 -1.46 -16.64
C ALA A 59 26.00 -0.93 -17.29
N PHE A 60 25.11 -0.32 -16.51
CA PHE A 60 23.75 -0.02 -16.94
C PHE A 60 23.60 1.36 -17.59
N THR A 61 22.85 1.43 -18.68
CA THR A 61 22.67 2.65 -19.50
C THR A 61 21.42 3.44 -19.18
N ASN A 62 20.44 2.81 -18.52
CA ASN A 62 19.14 3.41 -18.24
C ASN A 62 18.74 3.16 -16.79
N VAL A 63 18.07 4.17 -16.23
CA VAL A 63 17.36 4.13 -14.95
C VAL A 63 15.98 3.52 -15.17
N PHE A 64 15.64 2.49 -14.40
CA PHE A 64 14.39 1.73 -14.54
C PHE A 64 13.14 2.60 -14.31
N PHE A 65 13.15 3.45 -13.26
CA PHE A 65 11.99 4.29 -12.90
C PHE A 65 11.65 5.37 -13.94
N HIS A 66 12.62 5.81 -14.72
CA HIS A 66 12.40 6.86 -15.72
C HIS A 66 11.55 6.39 -16.90
N ARG A 67 11.50 5.09 -17.25
CA ARG A 67 10.67 4.66 -18.39
C ARG A 67 9.19 4.44 -18.06
N PHE A 68 8.83 4.31 -16.79
CA PHE A 68 7.43 4.26 -16.36
C PHE A 68 6.90 5.63 -15.91
N ALA A 69 7.78 6.56 -15.50
CA ALA A 69 7.42 7.93 -15.13
C ALA A 69 7.54 8.93 -16.31
N ASP A 70 8.44 8.72 -17.28
CA ASP A 70 8.55 9.59 -18.47
C ASP A 70 7.48 9.26 -19.52
N ALA A 71 6.24 9.63 -19.20
CA ALA A 71 5.36 10.34 -20.12
C ALA A 71 4.23 10.98 -19.29
N PRO A 72 4.45 12.21 -18.81
CA PRO A 72 3.81 13.35 -19.45
C PRO A 72 4.86 14.43 -19.71
N GLY A 73 5.60 14.28 -20.82
CA GLY A 73 6.68 15.23 -21.15
C GLY A 73 7.68 14.71 -22.18
N SER A 74 7.71 13.40 -22.48
CA SER A 74 8.51 12.90 -23.58
C SER A 74 8.09 13.62 -24.87
N ARG A 75 9.05 14.21 -25.59
CA ARG A 75 8.87 14.84 -26.92
C ARG A 75 8.39 13.85 -28.00
N ASN A 76 7.86 12.69 -27.61
CA ASN A 76 7.27 11.73 -28.51
C ASN A 76 5.81 12.14 -28.79
N PRO A 77 5.48 12.64 -30.00
CA PRO A 77 4.13 13.06 -30.36
C PRO A 77 3.07 11.96 -30.15
N LEU A 78 3.47 10.68 -30.19
CA LEU A 78 2.60 9.53 -29.94
C LEU A 78 2.11 9.44 -28.49
N SER A 79 2.93 9.84 -27.51
CA SER A 79 2.52 9.82 -26.09
C SER A 79 1.51 10.93 -25.76
N ARG A 80 1.64 12.10 -26.38
CA ARG A 80 0.66 13.18 -26.30
C ARG A 80 -0.67 12.82 -26.96
N LEU A 81 -0.60 12.16 -28.13
CA LEU A 81 -1.78 11.61 -28.81
C LEU A 81 -2.49 10.56 -27.93
N TYR A 82 -1.73 9.72 -27.23
CA TYR A 82 -2.23 8.69 -26.32
C TYR A 82 -3.02 9.26 -25.13
N PHE A 83 -2.51 10.30 -24.46
CA PHE A 83 -3.22 10.94 -23.34
C PHE A 83 -4.46 11.72 -23.77
N GLU A 84 -4.38 12.48 -24.87
CA GLU A 84 -5.55 13.16 -25.43
C GLU A 84 -6.61 12.16 -25.87
N PHE A 85 -6.20 11.02 -26.43
CA PHE A 85 -7.09 9.93 -26.80
C PHE A 85 -7.80 9.29 -25.59
N ILE A 86 -7.09 9.05 -24.49
CA ILE A 86 -7.70 8.54 -23.23
C ILE A 86 -8.72 9.55 -22.69
N ARG A 87 -8.38 10.85 -22.71
CA ARG A 87 -9.26 11.92 -22.26
C ARG A 87 -10.56 11.95 -23.08
N VAL A 88 -10.45 11.83 -24.40
CA VAL A 88 -11.60 11.74 -25.33
C VAL A 88 -12.41 10.45 -25.09
N ARG A 89 -11.75 9.29 -24.92
CA ARG A 89 -12.40 8.00 -24.64
C ARG A 89 -13.22 8.05 -23.36
N ASN A 90 -12.65 8.55 -22.28
CA ASN A 90 -13.33 8.63 -20.98
C ASN A 90 -14.48 9.65 -21.05
N GLY A 91 -14.32 10.76 -21.79
CA GLY A 91 -15.40 11.70 -22.06
C GLY A 91 -16.57 11.10 -22.84
N ILE A 92 -16.29 10.25 -23.85
CA ILE A 92 -17.32 9.55 -24.65
C ILE A 92 -18.03 8.49 -23.79
N ALA A 93 -17.29 7.70 -23.00
CA ALA A 93 -17.86 6.69 -22.12
C ALA A 93 -18.77 7.30 -21.05
N LEU A 94 -18.35 8.41 -20.44
CA LEU A 94 -19.17 9.13 -19.45
C LEU A 94 -20.47 9.66 -20.05
N ARG A 95 -20.42 10.18 -21.29
CA ARG A 95 -21.60 10.64 -22.05
C ARG A 95 -22.54 9.50 -22.40
N PHE A 96 -22.02 8.33 -22.79
CA PHE A 96 -22.83 7.13 -23.07
C PHE A 96 -23.50 6.58 -21.81
N THR A 97 -22.78 6.54 -20.69
CA THR A 97 -23.32 6.08 -19.40
C THR A 97 -24.40 7.04 -18.89
N ALA A 98 -24.14 8.35 -18.89
CA ALA A 98 -25.14 9.36 -18.53
C ALA A 98 -26.39 9.27 -19.41
N TYR A 99 -26.20 9.06 -20.71
CA TYR A 99 -27.30 8.86 -21.66
C TYR A 99 -28.11 7.58 -21.38
N TRP A 100 -27.44 6.48 -21.02
CA TRP A 100 -28.10 5.22 -20.65
C TRP A 100 -28.96 5.37 -19.39
N TYR A 101 -28.43 6.01 -18.34
CA TYR A 101 -29.18 6.30 -17.13
C TYR A 101 -30.36 7.24 -17.39
N PHE A 102 -30.18 8.26 -18.23
CA PHE A 102 -31.26 9.16 -18.64
C PHE A 102 -32.39 8.41 -19.37
N THR A 103 -32.02 7.50 -20.28
CA THR A 103 -32.99 6.67 -21.02
C THR A 103 -33.78 5.75 -20.07
N ARG A 104 -33.11 5.16 -19.07
CA ARG A 104 -33.76 4.32 -18.05
C ARG A 104 -34.69 5.12 -17.14
N ALA A 105 -34.27 6.28 -16.67
CA ALA A 105 -35.09 7.17 -15.86
C ALA A 105 -36.33 7.62 -16.63
N TYR A 106 -36.18 7.93 -17.92
CA TYR A 106 -37.28 8.33 -18.78
C TYR A 106 -38.28 7.19 -19.05
N VAL A 107 -37.80 5.97 -19.33
CA VAL A 107 -38.67 4.78 -19.48
C VAL A 107 -39.40 4.47 -18.17
N GLY A 108 -38.71 4.60 -17.03
CA GLY A 108 -39.33 4.50 -15.71
C GLY A 108 -40.45 5.53 -15.52
N LEU A 109 -40.18 6.80 -15.83
CA LEU A 109 -41.16 7.89 -15.73
C LEU A 109 -42.36 7.66 -16.67
N ALA A 110 -42.12 7.25 -17.92
CA ALA A 110 -43.16 6.94 -18.89
C ALA A 110 -44.06 5.76 -18.46
N ASN A 111 -43.50 4.78 -17.77
CA ASN A 111 -44.26 3.66 -17.21
C ASN A 111 -45.05 4.05 -15.95
N THR A 112 -44.61 5.09 -15.23
CA THR A 112 -45.25 5.54 -13.97
C THR A 112 -46.41 6.50 -14.24
N VAL A 113 -46.33 7.31 -15.29
CA VAL A 113 -47.34 8.36 -15.60
C VAL A 113 -48.57 7.79 -16.34
N GLY A 114 -48.54 6.54 -16.79
CA GLY A 114 -49.67 5.88 -17.45
C GLY A 114 -50.10 6.52 -18.78
N PRO A 115 -51.03 5.92 -19.54
CA PRO A 115 -51.35 6.33 -20.92
C PRO A 115 -52.08 7.68 -21.06
N VAL A 116 -52.41 8.35 -19.95
CA VAL A 116 -53.35 9.48 -19.92
C VAL A 116 -52.60 10.81 -19.79
N ALA A 117 -51.67 11.06 -20.73
CA ALA A 117 -51.22 12.38 -21.18
C ALA A 117 -50.28 12.23 -22.38
N SER A 118 -50.67 11.48 -23.42
CA SER A 118 -49.87 11.41 -24.66
C SER A 118 -50.08 12.67 -25.52
N ASN A 119 -49.46 13.77 -25.07
CA ASN A 119 -49.35 15.00 -25.86
C ASN A 119 -48.67 14.64 -27.20
N ARG A 120 -49.24 15.08 -28.34
CA ARG A 120 -48.72 14.79 -29.69
C ARG A 120 -47.24 15.13 -29.84
N PHE A 121 -46.76 16.13 -29.09
CA PHE A 121 -45.35 16.49 -28.99
C PHE A 121 -44.43 15.37 -28.46
N VAL A 122 -44.89 14.57 -27.50
CA VAL A 122 -44.08 13.47 -26.92
C VAL A 122 -43.94 12.31 -27.91
N ARG A 123 -44.98 12.04 -28.71
CA ARG A 123 -44.91 11.02 -29.78
C ARG A 123 -44.03 11.48 -30.94
N ILE A 124 -44.07 12.75 -31.31
CA ILE A 124 -43.19 13.32 -32.34
C ILE A 124 -41.73 13.35 -31.85
N ALA A 125 -41.48 13.76 -30.60
CA ALA A 125 -40.15 13.68 -30.00
C ALA A 125 -39.66 12.23 -29.93
N ALA A 126 -40.53 11.27 -29.57
CA ALA A 126 -40.18 9.85 -29.59
C ALA A 126 -39.82 9.36 -31.00
N VAL A 127 -40.53 9.76 -32.05
CA VAL A 127 -40.21 9.33 -33.43
C VAL A 127 -38.96 10.04 -33.96
N VAL A 128 -38.84 11.36 -33.81
CA VAL A 128 -37.71 12.14 -34.32
C VAL A 128 -36.41 11.80 -33.59
N VAL A 129 -36.47 11.48 -32.29
CA VAL A 129 -35.29 11.09 -31.51
C VAL A 129 -35.01 9.59 -31.64
N PHE A 130 -36.03 8.71 -31.54
CA PHE A 130 -35.79 7.27 -31.47
C PHE A 130 -35.76 6.55 -32.83
N PHE A 131 -36.31 7.11 -33.90
CA PHE A 131 -36.19 6.52 -35.24
C PHE A 131 -34.75 6.52 -35.78
N PRO A 132 -33.97 7.62 -35.70
CA PRO A 132 -32.55 7.56 -36.04
C PRO A 132 -31.75 6.68 -35.07
N ILE A 133 -32.18 6.53 -33.81
CA ILE A 133 -31.57 5.59 -32.84
C ILE A 133 -31.86 4.14 -33.22
N ALA A 134 -33.09 3.79 -33.62
CA ALA A 134 -33.45 2.44 -34.04
C ALA A 134 -32.75 2.06 -35.34
N ILE A 135 -32.62 2.99 -36.29
CA ILE A 135 -31.84 2.82 -37.52
C ILE A 135 -30.35 2.71 -37.19
N ALA A 136 -29.81 3.61 -36.34
CA ALA A 136 -28.43 3.53 -35.88
C ALA A 136 -28.15 2.22 -35.15
N TRP A 137 -29.07 1.73 -34.31
CA TRP A 137 -28.95 0.47 -33.57
C TRP A 137 -29.06 -0.77 -34.47
N ARG A 138 -29.91 -0.71 -35.50
CA ARG A 138 -30.07 -1.77 -36.50
C ARG A 138 -28.88 -1.82 -37.46
N LEU A 139 -28.34 -0.66 -37.85
CA LEU A 139 -27.06 -0.54 -38.56
C LEU A 139 -25.89 -0.97 -37.67
N TRP A 140 -25.91 -0.64 -36.38
CA TRP A 140 -24.89 -1.02 -35.39
C TRP A 140 -24.87 -2.52 -35.09
N ARG A 141 -25.99 -3.23 -35.29
CA ARG A 141 -26.10 -4.69 -35.22
C ARG A 141 -25.86 -5.42 -36.55
N SER A 142 -25.70 -4.71 -37.66
CA SER A 142 -25.39 -5.35 -38.95
C SER A 142 -23.97 -5.94 -38.95
N GLY A 143 -23.80 -7.10 -39.58
CA GLY A 143 -22.53 -7.85 -39.61
C GLY A 143 -21.27 -7.06 -40.02
N PRO A 144 -21.34 -6.11 -40.98
CA PRO A 144 -20.20 -5.26 -41.35
C PRO A 144 -19.77 -4.31 -40.22
N VAL A 145 -20.74 -3.75 -39.49
CA VAL A 145 -20.46 -2.82 -38.37
C VAL A 145 -19.97 -3.56 -37.13
N VAL A 146 -20.37 -4.81 -36.92
CA VAL A 146 -19.78 -5.67 -35.86
C VAL A 146 -18.31 -5.99 -36.16
N ARG A 147 -17.94 -6.28 -37.42
CA ARG A 147 -16.52 -6.48 -37.80
C ARG A 147 -15.72 -5.19 -37.71
N ALA A 148 -16.28 -4.08 -38.19
CA ALA A 148 -15.67 -2.75 -38.03
C ALA A 148 -15.55 -2.38 -36.54
N ARG A 149 -16.51 -2.75 -35.68
CA ARG A 149 -16.46 -2.57 -34.23
C ARG A 149 -15.37 -3.43 -33.61
N THR A 150 -15.23 -4.69 -33.99
CA THR A 150 -14.17 -5.55 -33.45
C THR A 150 -12.79 -5.10 -33.94
N ALA A 151 -12.68 -4.64 -35.18
CA ALA A 151 -11.44 -4.07 -35.73
C ALA A 151 -11.12 -2.71 -35.10
N LEU A 152 -12.10 -1.81 -34.96
CA LEU A 152 -11.98 -0.52 -34.29
C LEU A 152 -11.76 -0.71 -32.79
N HIS A 153 -12.34 -1.73 -32.15
CA HIS A 153 -12.07 -2.05 -30.74
C HIS A 153 -10.67 -2.65 -30.59
N LYS A 154 -10.24 -3.56 -31.47
CA LYS A 154 -8.84 -4.03 -31.49
C LYS A 154 -7.85 -2.90 -31.80
N TRP A 155 -8.24 -1.93 -32.61
CA TRP A 155 -7.40 -0.79 -32.96
C TRP A 155 -7.39 0.27 -31.84
N LEU A 156 -8.55 0.70 -31.33
CA LEU A 156 -8.73 1.67 -30.24
C LEU A 156 -8.24 1.15 -28.89
N PHE A 157 -8.39 -0.15 -28.60
CA PHE A 157 -7.99 -0.75 -27.33
C PHE A 157 -6.66 -1.54 -27.43
N GLY A 158 -6.22 -1.94 -28.62
CA GLY A 158 -4.96 -2.68 -28.83
C GLY A 158 -3.77 -1.83 -29.32
N MET A 159 -3.96 -0.63 -29.89
CA MET A 159 -2.83 0.28 -30.20
C MET A 159 -2.04 0.72 -28.95
N PRO A 160 -2.69 1.10 -27.83
CA PRO A 160 -2.01 1.33 -26.55
C PRO A 160 -1.14 0.16 -26.10
N GLU A 161 -1.68 -1.06 -26.21
CA GLU A 161 -1.01 -2.30 -25.82
C GLU A 161 0.19 -2.56 -26.73
N ALA A 162 0.03 -2.45 -28.06
CA ALA A 162 1.11 -2.67 -29.02
C ALA A 162 2.26 -1.65 -28.92
N LEU A 163 1.96 -0.36 -28.70
CA LEU A 163 2.99 0.67 -28.50
C LEU A 163 3.73 0.51 -27.16
N HIS A 164 3.02 0.10 -26.12
CA HIS A 164 3.59 -0.18 -24.81
C HIS A 164 4.42 -1.48 -24.82
N ASP A 165 3.93 -2.54 -25.45
CA ASP A 165 4.66 -3.79 -25.69
C ASP A 165 5.94 -3.56 -26.50
N ALA A 166 5.91 -2.67 -27.50
CA ALA A 166 7.09 -2.27 -28.26
C ALA A 166 8.12 -1.51 -27.40
N SER A 167 7.66 -0.62 -26.51
CA SER A 167 8.51 0.11 -25.55
C SER A 167 9.14 -0.83 -24.52
N ASN A 168 8.35 -1.72 -23.92
CA ASN A 168 8.81 -2.74 -22.98
C ASN A 168 9.78 -3.72 -23.65
N SER A 169 9.49 -4.12 -24.87
CA SER A 169 10.41 -4.96 -25.66
C SER A 169 11.76 -4.28 -25.87
N ARG A 170 11.80 -2.95 -26.04
CA ARG A 170 13.05 -2.19 -26.14
C ARG A 170 13.77 -2.09 -24.79
N ALA A 171 13.04 -1.85 -23.69
CA ALA A 171 13.61 -1.82 -22.34
C ALA A 171 14.21 -3.17 -21.95
N ILE A 172 13.48 -4.26 -22.15
CA ILE A 172 13.95 -5.62 -21.88
C ILE A 172 15.18 -5.95 -22.74
N ARG A 173 15.19 -5.58 -24.03
CA ARG A 173 16.37 -5.77 -24.90
C ARG A 173 17.58 -5.00 -24.37
N GLN A 174 17.42 -3.72 -24.04
CA GLN A 174 18.52 -2.93 -23.49
C GLN A 174 19.05 -3.51 -22.18
N LEU A 175 18.17 -3.94 -21.28
CA LEU A 175 18.58 -4.57 -20.03
C LEU A 175 19.28 -5.91 -20.28
N THR A 176 18.84 -6.68 -21.28
CA THR A 176 19.53 -7.91 -21.72
C THR A 176 20.96 -7.60 -22.15
N ASP A 177 21.14 -6.55 -22.97
CA ASP A 177 22.45 -6.16 -23.48
C ASP A 177 23.34 -5.59 -22.36
N ASP A 178 22.77 -4.84 -21.41
CA ASP A 178 23.48 -4.34 -20.22
C ASP A 178 23.93 -5.49 -19.29
N LEU A 179 23.12 -6.53 -19.12
CA LEU A 179 23.48 -7.74 -18.36
C LEU A 179 24.61 -8.54 -19.05
N LEU A 180 24.58 -8.64 -20.38
CA LEU A 180 25.68 -9.26 -21.15
C LEU A 180 26.98 -8.45 -21.01
N ALA A 181 26.90 -7.12 -21.06
CA ALA A 181 28.05 -6.26 -20.82
C ALA A 181 28.61 -6.40 -19.39
N LEU A 182 27.73 -6.54 -18.38
CA LEU A 182 28.14 -6.82 -17.01
C LEU A 182 28.90 -8.16 -16.92
N ARG A 183 28.44 -9.19 -17.63
CA ARG A 183 29.09 -10.50 -17.69
C ARG A 183 30.49 -10.42 -18.31
N GLU A 184 30.68 -9.66 -19.40
CA GLU A 184 32.02 -9.47 -19.99
C GLU A 184 32.98 -8.77 -19.02
N ARG A 185 32.45 -7.84 -18.21
CA ARG A 185 33.25 -7.06 -17.26
C ARG A 185 33.64 -7.84 -16.00
N LEU A 186 32.69 -8.58 -15.43
CA LEU A 186 32.88 -9.27 -14.13
C LEU A 186 33.25 -10.74 -14.25
N GLN A 187 32.94 -11.37 -15.38
CA GLN A 187 33.08 -12.82 -15.62
C GLN A 187 32.55 -13.64 -14.42
N PRO A 188 31.27 -13.44 -14.01
CA PRO A 188 30.73 -14.09 -12.83
C PRO A 188 30.75 -15.61 -13.00
N ALA A 189 31.15 -16.30 -11.95
CA ALA A 189 31.41 -17.73 -11.96
C ALA A 189 30.53 -18.49 -10.97
N LYS A 190 30.61 -19.82 -10.98
CA LYS A 190 29.93 -20.67 -10.01
C LYS A 190 30.36 -20.30 -8.59
N GLY A 191 29.38 -20.01 -7.74
CA GLY A 191 29.59 -19.57 -6.36
C GLY A 191 29.57 -18.05 -6.16
N ASP A 192 29.55 -17.26 -7.24
CA ASP A 192 29.22 -15.84 -7.14
C ASP A 192 27.70 -15.66 -6.97
N HIS A 193 27.31 -14.60 -6.26
CA HIS A 193 25.92 -14.22 -6.01
C HIS A 193 25.62 -12.84 -6.62
N LEU A 194 24.54 -12.71 -7.38
CA LEU A 194 24.12 -11.46 -8.01
C LEU A 194 22.71 -11.11 -7.55
N LEU A 195 22.58 -10.07 -6.73
CA LEU A 195 21.33 -9.57 -6.18
C LEU A 195 20.81 -8.37 -6.97
N MET A 196 19.59 -8.48 -7.48
CA MET A 196 18.81 -7.36 -7.99
C MET A 196 17.77 -6.97 -6.93
N ALA A 197 18.08 -5.89 -6.20
CA ALA A 197 17.35 -5.44 -5.01
C ALA A 197 15.91 -4.96 -5.27
N THR A 198 15.64 -4.61 -6.54
CA THR A 198 14.32 -4.23 -7.03
C THR A 198 14.14 -4.83 -8.42
N ALA A 199 13.28 -5.85 -8.53
CA ALA A 199 12.99 -6.56 -9.76
C ALA A 199 11.48 -6.50 -10.08
N SER A 200 11.18 -6.55 -11.37
CA SER A 200 9.85 -6.77 -11.92
C SER A 200 9.89 -7.93 -12.94
N GLY A 201 8.76 -8.19 -13.60
CA GLY A 201 8.73 -9.14 -14.71
C GLY A 201 9.70 -8.78 -15.85
N ALA A 202 10.00 -7.50 -16.06
CA ALA A 202 10.93 -7.06 -17.10
C ALA A 202 12.37 -7.53 -16.84
N GLU A 203 12.83 -7.42 -15.59
CA GLU A 203 14.15 -7.86 -15.15
C GLU A 203 14.31 -9.38 -15.28
N LEU A 204 13.30 -10.13 -14.85
CA LEU A 204 13.29 -11.59 -15.00
C LEU A 204 13.36 -11.98 -16.47
N LEU A 205 12.54 -11.38 -17.33
CA LEU A 205 12.55 -11.66 -18.77
C LEU A 205 13.87 -11.27 -19.44
N ALA A 206 14.48 -10.16 -19.03
CA ALA A 206 15.79 -9.73 -19.54
C ALA A 206 16.90 -10.72 -19.13
N LEU A 207 16.92 -11.14 -17.86
CA LEU A 207 17.83 -12.15 -17.37
C LEU A 207 17.65 -13.47 -18.12
N MET A 208 16.42 -13.92 -18.34
CA MET A 208 16.18 -15.17 -19.05
C MET A 208 16.62 -15.11 -20.51
N ARG A 209 16.42 -13.96 -21.18
CA ARG A 209 16.96 -13.74 -22.54
C ARG A 209 18.48 -13.73 -22.55
N ALA A 210 19.12 -13.16 -21.53
CA ALA A 210 20.57 -13.10 -21.43
C ALA A 210 21.16 -14.50 -21.20
N ILE A 211 20.58 -15.31 -20.30
CA ILE A 211 20.95 -16.72 -20.08
C ILE A 211 20.78 -17.55 -21.36
N LYS A 212 19.68 -17.35 -22.10
CA LYS A 212 19.46 -18.06 -23.37
C LYS A 212 20.51 -17.71 -24.44
N ARG A 213 20.95 -16.46 -24.49
CA ARG A 213 21.99 -15.99 -25.43
C ARG A 213 23.39 -16.44 -25.00
N GLU A 214 23.63 -16.47 -23.70
CA GLU A 214 24.92 -16.81 -23.09
C GLU A 214 24.71 -17.74 -21.88
N PRO A 215 24.74 -19.07 -22.09
CA PRO A 215 24.46 -20.05 -21.04
C PRO A 215 25.37 -19.95 -19.81
N ARG A 216 26.59 -19.40 -19.93
CA ARG A 216 27.48 -19.20 -18.77
C ARG A 216 26.91 -18.21 -17.76
N MET A 217 25.95 -17.37 -18.14
CA MET A 217 25.23 -16.52 -17.19
C MET A 217 24.39 -17.31 -16.17
N ALA A 218 24.11 -18.59 -16.40
CA ALA A 218 23.46 -19.44 -15.40
C ALA A 218 24.43 -19.99 -14.33
N ALA A 219 25.75 -19.77 -14.48
CA ALA A 219 26.76 -20.24 -13.53
C ALA A 219 26.66 -19.63 -12.12
N PRO A 220 26.51 -18.30 -11.94
CA PRO A 220 26.31 -17.71 -10.62
C PRO A 220 24.87 -17.88 -10.14
N THR A 221 24.63 -17.60 -8.85
CA THR A 221 23.28 -17.55 -8.27
C THR A 221 22.70 -16.14 -8.41
N TRP A 222 21.53 -16.02 -9.03
CA TRP A 222 20.80 -14.77 -9.19
C TRP A 222 19.71 -14.67 -8.12
N HIS A 223 19.60 -13.51 -7.49
CA HIS A 223 18.58 -13.21 -6.48
C HIS A 223 17.76 -12.01 -6.96
N LEU A 224 16.46 -12.16 -7.16
CA LEU A 224 15.58 -11.09 -7.65
C LEU A 224 14.52 -10.78 -6.59
N VAL A 225 14.44 -9.51 -6.16
CA VAL A 225 13.50 -9.08 -5.11
C VAL A 225 12.35 -8.28 -5.70
N PHE A 226 11.12 -8.79 -5.60
CA PHE A 226 9.91 -8.17 -6.11
C PHE A 226 9.15 -7.45 -4.99
N ARG A 227 8.86 -6.17 -5.20
CA ARG A 227 8.34 -5.26 -4.15
C ARG A 227 6.95 -4.68 -4.48
N ARG A 228 6.21 -5.30 -5.41
CA ARG A 228 4.92 -4.78 -5.89
C ARG A 228 3.82 -5.82 -5.77
N ASN A 229 2.62 -5.34 -5.47
CA ASN A 229 1.42 -6.18 -5.40
C ASN A 229 1.11 -6.77 -6.77
N VAL A 230 0.71 -8.06 -6.79
CA VAL A 230 0.20 -8.71 -8.02
C VAL A 230 -1.32 -8.76 -8.03
N ARG A 231 -1.96 -8.76 -6.86
CA ARG A 231 -3.41 -8.56 -6.71
C ARG A 231 -3.66 -7.11 -6.33
N ILE A 232 -4.55 -6.44 -7.08
CA ILE A 232 -4.89 -5.05 -6.80
C ILE A 232 -6.36 -4.96 -6.46
N HIS A 233 -6.67 -4.36 -5.31
CA HIS A 233 -8.03 -4.07 -4.90
C HIS A 233 -8.64 -3.07 -5.89
N PRO A 234 -9.89 -3.28 -6.33
CA PRO A 234 -10.51 -2.48 -7.38
C PRO A 234 -10.88 -1.08 -6.89
N THR A 235 -9.90 -0.20 -6.71
CA THR A 235 -10.11 1.22 -6.46
C THR A 235 -9.21 2.06 -7.36
N ALA A 236 -9.87 2.76 -8.30
CA ALA A 236 -9.53 3.97 -9.04
C ALA A 236 -8.31 4.08 -10.00
N ALA A 237 -7.29 3.21 -10.01
CA ALA A 237 -6.18 3.33 -10.98
C ALA A 237 -6.12 2.17 -12.01
N PHE A 238 -7.25 1.89 -12.65
CA PHE A 238 -7.52 0.67 -13.43
C PHE A 238 -6.69 0.42 -14.72
N VAL A 239 -5.72 1.27 -15.10
CA VAL A 239 -5.03 1.15 -16.41
C VAL A 239 -3.53 0.83 -16.32
N ARG A 240 -2.79 1.36 -15.34
CA ARG A 240 -1.35 1.01 -15.16
C ARG A 240 -1.16 -0.36 -14.49
N VAL A 241 -2.10 -0.68 -13.61
CA VAL A 241 -2.16 -1.87 -12.74
C VAL A 241 -2.37 -3.17 -13.51
N ASP A 242 -3.28 -3.17 -14.49
CA ASP A 242 -3.64 -4.37 -15.27
C ASP A 242 -2.46 -4.89 -16.12
N LEU A 243 -1.53 -4.00 -16.49
CA LEU A 243 -0.41 -4.33 -17.37
C LEU A 243 0.82 -4.87 -16.61
N GLU A 244 1.10 -4.38 -15.40
CA GLU A 244 2.12 -5.00 -14.52
C GLU A 244 1.69 -6.38 -14.05
N VAL A 245 0.38 -6.58 -13.81
CA VAL A 245 -0.19 -7.89 -13.49
C VAL A 245 -0.16 -8.82 -14.72
N ARG A 246 -0.43 -8.32 -15.94
CA ARG A 246 -0.30 -9.10 -17.18
C ARG A 246 1.15 -9.43 -17.54
N LEU A 247 2.07 -8.47 -17.44
CA LEU A 247 3.50 -8.74 -17.59
C LEU A 247 3.97 -9.70 -16.52
N GLY A 248 3.49 -9.55 -15.28
CA GLY A 248 3.62 -10.53 -14.21
C GLY A 248 3.23 -11.92 -14.70
N ARG A 249 1.99 -12.10 -15.19
CA ARG A 249 1.49 -13.38 -15.73
C ARG A 249 2.29 -13.95 -16.91
N ILE A 250 2.73 -13.11 -17.84
CA ILE A 250 3.59 -13.52 -18.97
C ILE A 250 4.99 -13.92 -18.47
N SER A 251 5.49 -13.24 -17.43
CA SER A 251 6.76 -13.56 -16.76
C SER A 251 6.67 -14.85 -15.95
N LEU A 252 5.50 -15.19 -15.40
CA LEU A 252 5.28 -16.45 -14.66
C LEU A 252 5.53 -17.69 -15.54
N LYS A 253 5.26 -17.61 -16.86
CA LYS A 253 5.61 -18.71 -17.78
C LYS A 253 7.12 -18.80 -18.03
N ALA A 254 7.78 -17.65 -18.23
CA ALA A 254 9.24 -17.62 -18.34
C ALA A 254 9.95 -18.04 -17.04
N TRP A 255 9.24 -17.95 -15.92
CA TRP A 255 9.70 -18.36 -14.60
C TRP A 255 9.68 -19.87 -14.40
N GLU A 256 8.71 -20.59 -14.97
CA GLU A 256 8.70 -22.06 -14.93
C GLU A 256 9.95 -22.66 -15.62
N ASP A 257 10.51 -21.94 -16.60
CA ASP A 257 11.71 -22.31 -17.33
C ASP A 257 13.01 -21.74 -16.70
N ALA A 258 12.93 -21.05 -15.56
CA ALA A 258 14.10 -20.45 -14.92
C ALA A 258 15.03 -21.51 -14.31
N PRO A 259 16.37 -21.41 -14.47
CA PRO A 259 17.32 -22.31 -13.81
C PRO A 259 17.19 -22.25 -12.28
N GLU A 260 17.55 -23.34 -11.60
CA GLU A 260 17.60 -23.40 -10.12
C GLU A 260 18.54 -22.36 -9.50
N THR A 261 19.48 -21.82 -10.28
CA THR A 261 20.35 -20.72 -9.85
C THR A 261 19.65 -19.38 -9.80
N VAL A 262 18.41 -19.25 -10.29
CA VAL A 262 17.59 -18.04 -10.19
C VAL A 262 16.61 -18.18 -9.02
N ARG A 263 16.82 -17.39 -7.97
CA ARG A 263 16.02 -17.38 -6.74
C ARG A 263 15.20 -16.10 -6.65
N LEU A 264 13.93 -16.23 -6.27
CA LEU A 264 13.00 -15.12 -6.22
C LEU A 264 12.58 -14.81 -4.79
N TYR A 265 12.43 -13.52 -4.51
CA TYR A 265 12.14 -13.02 -3.18
C TYR A 265 11.14 -11.88 -3.18
N THR A 266 10.46 -11.69 -2.06
CA THR A 266 9.71 -10.46 -1.74
C THR A 266 10.23 -9.87 -0.43
N ASP A 267 9.66 -8.75 0.00
CA ASP A 267 10.02 -8.07 1.26
C ASP A 267 8.95 -8.21 2.36
N THR A 268 7.85 -8.91 2.09
CA THR A 268 6.82 -9.28 3.07
C THR A 268 6.28 -10.69 2.80
N ASP A 269 5.84 -11.38 3.85
CA ASP A 269 5.24 -12.73 3.75
C ASP A 269 3.95 -12.70 2.94
N ALA A 270 3.11 -11.68 3.13
CA ALA A 270 1.88 -11.55 2.36
C ALA A 270 2.14 -11.35 0.86
N LEU A 271 3.20 -10.60 0.47
CA LEU A 271 3.62 -10.55 -0.93
C LEU A 271 4.15 -11.91 -1.40
N THR A 272 4.94 -12.61 -0.59
CA THR A 272 5.41 -13.97 -0.92
C THR A 272 4.21 -14.89 -1.16
N GLY A 273 3.17 -14.84 -0.32
CA GLY A 273 1.92 -15.57 -0.50
C GLY A 273 1.21 -15.22 -1.82
N GLN A 274 1.13 -13.93 -2.17
CA GLN A 274 0.54 -13.50 -3.45
C GLN A 274 1.30 -14.05 -4.66
N TYR A 275 2.64 -13.96 -4.64
CA TYR A 275 3.47 -14.45 -5.72
C TYR A 275 3.44 -15.99 -5.80
N ASN A 276 3.51 -16.69 -4.66
CA ASN A 276 3.44 -18.15 -4.60
C ASN A 276 2.08 -18.69 -5.05
N ALA A 277 0.98 -17.97 -4.79
CA ALA A 277 -0.33 -18.35 -5.33
C ALA A 277 -0.42 -18.27 -6.87
N LEU A 278 0.55 -17.64 -7.52
CA LEU A 278 0.68 -17.53 -8.97
C LEU A 278 1.83 -18.36 -9.52
N ALA A 279 2.76 -18.74 -8.66
CA ALA A 279 3.93 -19.53 -8.95
C ALA A 279 3.55 -20.99 -9.13
N GLY A 280 3.87 -21.59 -10.28
CA GLY A 280 3.73 -23.04 -10.44
C GLY A 280 4.72 -23.78 -9.52
N LYS A 281 5.92 -24.07 -10.04
CA LYS A 281 6.93 -24.91 -9.37
C LYS A 281 7.95 -24.15 -8.54
N SER A 282 8.04 -22.84 -8.74
CA SER A 282 9.08 -22.03 -8.12
C SER A 282 8.56 -21.35 -6.86
N VAL A 283 9.42 -21.14 -5.88
CA VAL A 283 9.02 -20.65 -4.56
C VAL A 283 9.66 -19.28 -4.30
N PHE A 284 8.83 -18.26 -4.10
CA PHE A 284 9.25 -17.01 -3.49
C PHE A 284 9.51 -17.20 -2.01
N ARG A 285 10.52 -16.49 -1.51
CA ARG A 285 10.82 -16.38 -0.08
C ARG A 285 10.84 -14.92 0.35
N THR A 286 10.48 -14.67 1.59
CA THR A 286 10.56 -13.33 2.15
C THR A 286 11.99 -13.01 2.56
N LEU A 287 12.45 -11.81 2.22
CA LEU A 287 13.70 -11.25 2.70
C LEU A 287 13.45 -10.05 3.63
N PRO A 288 14.31 -9.84 4.64
CA PRO A 288 14.27 -8.66 5.47
C PRO A 288 14.65 -7.35 4.74
N ILE A 289 14.71 -6.25 5.51
CA ILE A 289 14.91 -4.87 5.01
C ILE A 289 16.25 -4.38 5.57
N PRO A 290 17.40 -4.64 4.92
CA PRO A 290 18.73 -4.63 5.52
C PRO A 290 19.34 -3.25 5.84
N HIS A 291 18.62 -2.15 5.60
CA HIS A 291 19.16 -0.78 5.66
C HIS A 291 18.73 0.01 6.90
N LEU A 292 18.35 -0.69 7.97
CA LEU A 292 17.92 -0.04 9.20
C LEU A 292 19.10 0.55 9.97
N ARG A 293 18.86 1.68 10.64
CA ARG A 293 19.82 2.40 11.46
C ARG A 293 19.27 2.62 12.86
N GLU A 294 20.14 2.52 13.86
CA GLU A 294 19.82 2.85 15.24
C GLU A 294 19.91 4.36 15.47
N ARG A 295 19.04 4.87 16.35
CA ARG A 295 19.04 6.26 16.75
C ARG A 295 20.28 6.55 17.61
N ALA A 296 21.06 7.56 17.22
CA ALA A 296 22.24 7.96 17.97
C ALA A 296 21.92 8.79 19.23
N SER A 297 20.81 9.54 19.22
CA SER A 297 20.42 10.41 20.34
C SER A 297 18.91 10.54 20.47
N PRO A 298 18.37 10.61 21.71
CA PRO A 298 16.95 10.83 21.92
C PRO A 298 16.53 12.23 21.42
N PRO A 299 15.34 12.37 20.83
CA PRO A 299 14.82 13.64 20.33
C PRO A 299 14.53 14.63 21.49
N SER A 300 14.62 15.93 21.18
CA SER A 300 14.31 17.01 22.12
C SER A 300 12.83 16.99 22.55
N PRO A 301 12.51 17.33 23.81
CA PRO A 301 11.16 17.17 24.37
C PRO A 301 10.12 18.18 23.87
N SER A 302 10.49 19.35 23.33
CA SER A 302 9.51 20.36 22.91
C SER A 302 10.08 21.40 21.93
N PRO A 303 9.30 21.88 20.94
CA PRO A 303 8.00 21.35 20.52
C PRO A 303 8.14 19.95 19.90
N CYS A 304 7.11 19.10 20.03
CA CYS A 304 7.09 17.81 19.35
C CYS A 304 7.15 18.01 17.83
N VAL A 305 8.17 17.43 17.18
CA VAL A 305 8.29 17.49 15.71
C VAL A 305 7.44 16.38 15.12
N ILE A 306 6.37 16.75 14.41
CA ILE A 306 5.57 15.83 13.62
C ILE A 306 6.11 15.83 12.19
N SER A 307 6.65 14.71 11.75
CA SER A 307 7.37 14.61 10.49
C SER A 307 6.61 13.83 9.43
N TYR A 308 6.76 14.23 8.18
CA TYR A 308 6.42 13.43 7.01
C TYR A 308 7.69 13.25 6.18
N GLN A 309 8.12 12.01 5.97
CA GLN A 309 9.34 11.67 5.24
C GLN A 309 8.98 10.84 4.00
N GLY A 310 9.33 11.37 2.84
CA GLY A 310 8.93 10.90 1.53
C GLY A 310 8.72 12.05 0.57
N ASP A 311 9.02 11.82 -0.71
CA ASP A 311 8.65 12.75 -1.77
C ASP A 311 7.12 12.92 -1.88
N ALA A 312 6.69 14.11 -2.25
CA ALA A 312 5.29 14.47 -2.35
C ALA A 312 4.61 13.65 -3.45
N ARG A 313 3.71 12.74 -3.04
CA ARG A 313 2.94 11.86 -3.92
C ARG A 313 1.53 11.61 -3.39
N PRO A 314 0.52 11.46 -4.27
CA PRO A 314 -0.83 11.09 -3.84
C PRO A 314 -0.91 9.73 -3.15
N GLU A 315 -0.14 8.74 -3.63
CA GLU A 315 -0.08 7.38 -3.06
C GLU A 315 0.45 7.38 -1.61
N LYS A 316 1.23 8.40 -1.25
CA LYS A 316 1.81 8.59 0.08
C LYS A 316 1.00 9.57 0.94
N GLY A 317 -0.18 10.00 0.48
CA GLY A 317 -1.10 10.86 1.22
C GLY A 317 -0.66 12.32 1.39
N TYR A 318 0.30 12.80 0.60
CA TYR A 318 0.81 14.17 0.71
C TYR A 318 -0.33 15.22 0.57
N GLN A 319 -1.32 14.93 -0.27
CA GLN A 319 -2.49 15.77 -0.53
C GLN A 319 -3.35 16.07 0.70
N PHE A 320 -3.24 15.27 1.77
CA PHE A 320 -4.02 15.45 3.00
C PHE A 320 -3.31 16.33 4.04
N LEU A 321 -1.99 16.54 3.91
CA LEU A 321 -1.16 17.19 4.94
C LEU A 321 -1.60 18.62 5.24
N SER A 322 -2.04 19.39 4.25
CA SER A 322 -2.52 20.77 4.46
C SER A 322 -3.78 20.82 5.34
N ARG A 323 -4.72 19.89 5.13
CA ARG A 323 -5.95 19.81 5.92
C ARG A 323 -5.69 19.30 7.33
N ILE A 324 -4.78 18.34 7.48
CA ILE A 324 -4.34 17.86 8.79
C ILE A 324 -3.69 18.99 9.57
N ALA A 325 -2.79 19.76 8.93
CA ALA A 325 -2.13 20.90 9.53
C ALA A 325 -3.11 21.98 10.01
N GLU A 326 -4.12 22.30 9.19
CA GLU A 326 -5.16 23.25 9.57
C GLU A 326 -6.00 22.75 10.75
N ALA A 327 -6.37 21.46 10.75
CA ALA A 327 -7.21 20.88 11.80
C ALA A 327 -6.53 20.87 13.19
N VAL A 328 -5.23 20.58 13.26
CA VAL A 328 -4.48 20.60 14.54
C VAL A 328 -3.89 21.97 14.88
N ARG A 329 -4.08 22.98 14.02
CA ARG A 329 -3.50 24.30 14.22
C ARG A 329 -3.91 24.93 15.55
N PRO A 330 -5.21 24.97 15.96
CA PRO A 330 -5.61 25.65 17.19
C PRO A 330 -5.10 24.96 18.45
N THR A 331 -4.91 23.64 18.41
CA THR A 331 -4.64 22.80 19.59
C THR A 331 -3.17 22.48 19.77
N LEU A 332 -2.42 22.29 18.67
CA LEU A 332 -1.02 21.86 18.68
C LEU A 332 -0.04 22.90 18.12
N LEU A 333 -0.31 23.48 16.94
CA LEU A 333 0.66 24.35 16.25
C LEU A 333 0.68 25.77 16.83
N ALA A 334 -0.49 26.39 17.00
CA ALA A 334 -0.61 27.75 17.54
C ALA A 334 -0.25 27.81 19.03
N THR A 335 -0.37 26.69 19.75
CA THR A 335 0.03 26.57 21.16
C THR A 335 1.50 26.25 21.35
N GLY A 336 2.25 26.03 20.25
CA GLY A 336 3.67 25.66 20.30
C GLY A 336 3.94 24.28 20.90
N LYS A 337 2.92 23.42 21.04
CA LYS A 337 3.10 22.05 21.54
C LYS A 337 3.72 21.14 20.49
N ALA A 338 3.45 21.41 19.22
CA ALA A 338 4.04 20.68 18.10
C ALA A 338 4.35 21.62 16.93
N ARG A 339 5.19 21.13 16.01
CA ARG A 339 5.41 21.73 14.70
C ARG A 339 5.52 20.64 13.64
N PHE A 340 5.14 20.95 12.41
CA PHE A 340 5.32 20.07 11.27
C PHE A 340 6.67 20.28 10.60
N ARG A 341 7.29 19.16 10.19
CA ARG A 341 8.41 19.14 9.25
C ARG A 341 8.11 18.16 8.12
N LEU A 342 7.88 18.66 6.93
CA LEU A 342 7.33 17.87 5.83
C LEU A 342 8.31 17.86 4.65
N GLN A 343 8.79 16.68 4.27
CA GLN A 343 9.45 16.51 2.99
C GLN A 343 8.44 16.77 1.86
N SER A 344 8.78 17.72 0.99
CA SER A 344 7.86 18.36 0.03
C SER A 344 8.47 18.47 -1.37
N ASN A 345 9.60 17.81 -1.64
CA ASN A 345 10.13 17.70 -3.00
C ASN A 345 9.20 16.81 -3.85
N PHE A 346 9.03 17.17 -5.12
CA PHE A 346 8.22 16.37 -6.03
C PHE A 346 8.99 15.17 -6.58
N ASN A 347 8.29 14.08 -6.82
CA ASN A 347 8.79 12.87 -7.47
C ASN A 347 8.96 13.03 -9.00
N ILE A 348 8.21 13.95 -9.60
CA ILE A 348 8.23 14.29 -11.02
C ILE A 348 8.36 15.80 -11.20
N ALA A 349 8.89 16.22 -12.35
CA ALA A 349 8.99 17.64 -12.69
C ALA A 349 7.59 18.30 -12.66
N GLY A 350 7.42 19.32 -11.82
CA GLY A 350 6.16 20.05 -11.64
C GLY A 350 5.16 19.42 -10.67
N GLY A 351 5.40 18.19 -10.19
CA GLY A 351 4.52 17.48 -9.24
C GLY A 351 3.15 17.10 -9.79
N GLU A 352 2.47 16.18 -9.11
CA GLU A 352 1.07 15.88 -9.41
C GLU A 352 0.14 17.02 -8.93
N PRO A 353 -0.97 17.33 -9.64
CA PRO A 353 -1.81 18.48 -9.35
C PRO A 353 -2.27 18.59 -7.89
N GLU A 354 -2.69 17.48 -7.28
CA GLU A 354 -3.15 17.44 -5.89
C GLU A 354 -2.04 17.76 -4.89
N CYS A 355 -0.81 17.30 -5.17
CA CYS A 355 0.35 17.58 -4.32
C CYS A 355 0.81 19.03 -4.46
N VAL A 356 0.75 19.59 -5.67
CA VAL A 356 1.05 21.01 -5.91
C VAL A 356 0.06 21.91 -5.16
N MET A 357 -1.24 21.60 -5.20
CA MET A 357 -2.25 22.34 -4.45
C MET A 357 -2.00 22.24 -2.94
N ALA A 358 -1.77 21.02 -2.41
CA ALA A 358 -1.50 20.84 -0.99
C ALA A 358 -0.24 21.59 -0.53
N ARG A 359 0.83 21.59 -1.33
CA ARG A 359 2.05 22.36 -1.04
C ARG A 359 1.76 23.86 -0.98
N LYS A 360 1.01 24.42 -1.94
CA LYS A 360 0.62 25.84 -1.92
C LYS A 360 -0.20 26.23 -0.69
N GLU A 361 -1.06 25.33 -0.20
CA GLU A 361 -1.80 25.55 1.04
C GLU A 361 -0.88 25.50 2.28
N LEU A 362 0.06 24.55 2.31
CA LEU A 362 1.06 24.45 3.38
C LEU A 362 2.00 25.65 3.43
N GLU A 363 2.37 26.23 2.28
CA GLU A 363 3.21 27.43 2.18
C GLU A 363 2.57 28.69 2.81
N LYS A 364 1.27 28.66 3.14
CA LYS A 364 0.58 29.76 3.84
C LYS A 364 0.81 29.75 5.36
N PHE A 365 1.33 28.65 5.91
CA PHE A 365 1.60 28.54 7.34
C PHE A 365 2.93 29.24 7.69
N PRO A 366 3.06 29.82 8.91
CA PRO A 366 4.35 30.29 9.40
C PRO A 366 5.36 29.14 9.46
N SER A 367 6.62 29.41 9.10
CA SER A 367 7.68 28.39 9.06
C SER A 367 7.98 27.75 10.42
N GLU A 368 7.67 28.45 11.51
CA GLU A 368 7.76 27.98 12.88
C GLU A 368 6.71 26.89 13.19
N GLN A 369 5.59 26.89 12.45
CA GLN A 369 4.51 25.90 12.57
C GLN A 369 4.66 24.78 11.54
N VAL A 370 5.03 25.11 10.30
CA VAL A 370 5.16 24.16 9.19
C VAL A 370 6.44 24.45 8.41
N GLU A 371 7.43 23.57 8.58
CA GLU A 371 8.70 23.57 7.85
C GLU A 371 8.57 22.65 6.62
N LEU A 372 8.74 23.20 5.40
CA LEU A 372 8.71 22.43 4.16
C LEU A 372 10.13 22.20 3.62
N LEU A 373 10.51 20.93 3.47
CA LEU A 373 11.78 20.54 2.85
C LEU A 373 11.53 20.30 1.36
N THR A 374 11.68 21.35 0.56
CA THR A 374 11.22 21.37 -0.83
C THR A 374 12.20 20.75 -1.83
N GLU A 375 13.43 20.50 -1.40
CA GLU A 375 14.49 19.87 -2.18
C GLU A 375 14.70 18.42 -1.75
N ALA A 376 15.22 17.60 -2.66
CA ALA A 376 15.63 16.23 -2.32
C ALA A 376 16.74 16.29 -1.26
N GLN A 377 16.54 15.58 -0.15
CA GLN A 377 17.47 15.60 0.97
C GLN A 377 18.74 14.78 0.66
N SER A 378 19.88 15.22 1.18
CA SER A 378 21.03 14.34 1.35
C SER A 378 20.71 13.26 2.40
N GLU A 379 21.49 12.18 2.40
CA GLU A 379 21.36 11.12 3.40
C GLU A 379 21.51 11.62 4.83
N ASP A 380 22.56 12.39 5.12
CA ASP A 380 22.79 12.91 6.46
C ASP A 380 21.66 13.84 6.91
N ALA A 381 21.13 14.66 5.98
CA ALA A 381 19.98 15.51 6.27
C ALA A 381 18.72 14.68 6.51
N TYR A 382 18.48 13.63 5.74
CA TYR A 382 17.36 12.71 5.94
C TYR A 382 17.40 12.09 7.34
N TRP A 383 18.53 11.48 7.71
CA TRP A 383 18.69 10.84 9.00
C TRP A 383 18.62 11.82 10.17
N ALA A 384 19.26 12.99 10.07
CA ALA A 384 19.16 14.02 11.12
C ALA A 384 17.71 14.50 11.33
N ASN A 385 16.92 14.57 10.25
CA ASN A 385 15.51 14.90 10.34
C ASN A 385 14.68 13.79 10.99
N LEU A 386 14.96 12.52 10.66
CA LEU A 386 14.28 11.38 11.28
C LEU A 386 14.66 11.23 12.76
N GLU A 387 15.93 11.38 13.12
CA GLU A 387 16.43 11.32 14.50
C GLU A 387 15.72 12.33 15.40
N THR A 388 15.48 13.54 14.90
CA THR A 388 14.80 14.62 15.63
C THR A 388 13.27 14.56 15.58
N SER A 389 12.70 13.58 14.89
CA SER A 389 11.25 13.40 14.78
C SER A 389 10.65 12.88 16.09
N GLY A 390 9.56 13.52 16.52
CA GLY A 390 8.75 13.06 17.65
C GLY A 390 7.75 11.98 17.21
N ILE A 391 6.95 12.31 16.19
CA ILE A 391 5.95 11.41 15.59
C ILE A 391 6.17 11.45 14.08
N VAL A 392 6.11 10.31 13.41
CA VAL A 392 6.15 10.25 11.95
C VAL A 392 4.77 9.89 11.39
N LEU A 393 4.24 10.76 10.54
CA LEU A 393 3.02 10.53 9.79
C LEU A 393 3.35 9.74 8.52
N ILE A 394 2.69 8.60 8.35
CA ILE A 394 2.82 7.77 7.15
C ILE A 394 1.42 7.62 6.53
N PRO A 395 0.82 8.68 5.98
CA PRO A 395 -0.59 8.70 5.58
C PRO A 395 -0.84 7.99 4.24
N TYR A 396 -0.29 6.79 4.07
CA TYR A 396 -0.22 6.12 2.78
C TYR A 396 -1.58 5.59 2.33
N GLU A 397 -1.70 5.35 1.03
CA GLU A 397 -2.88 4.71 0.47
C GLU A 397 -2.89 3.21 0.81
N ALA A 398 -3.93 2.77 1.54
CA ALA A 398 -4.03 1.39 2.01
C ALA A 398 -4.04 0.35 0.88
N SER A 399 -4.70 0.64 -0.24
CA SER A 399 -4.75 -0.24 -1.42
C SER A 399 -3.36 -0.48 -2.03
N SER A 400 -2.48 0.51 -1.93
CA SER A 400 -1.11 0.47 -2.44
C SER A 400 -0.17 -0.23 -1.45
N TYR A 401 -0.35 -0.04 -0.14
CA TYR A 401 0.52 -0.58 0.92
C TYR A 401 -0.08 -1.76 1.70
N SER A 402 -1.12 -2.40 1.15
CA SER A 402 -1.77 -3.56 1.79
C SER A 402 -0.77 -4.66 2.09
N GLU A 403 0.00 -5.08 1.08
CA GLU A 403 1.06 -6.09 1.25
C GLU A 403 2.48 -5.55 1.08
N ARG A 404 2.65 -4.33 0.57
CA ARG A 404 3.98 -3.74 0.36
C ARG A 404 4.59 -3.27 1.67
N SER A 405 5.88 -3.54 1.83
CA SER A 405 6.64 -2.97 2.93
C SER A 405 6.74 -1.44 2.81
N SER A 406 6.95 -0.77 3.94
CA SER A 406 7.25 0.66 4.02
C SER A 406 8.62 0.86 4.66
N GLY A 407 9.57 1.36 3.87
CA GLY A 407 10.94 1.64 4.34
C GLY A 407 10.94 2.62 5.52
N ILE A 408 10.20 3.74 5.38
CA ILE A 408 10.11 4.74 6.46
C ILE A 408 9.51 4.16 7.75
N PHE A 409 8.53 3.26 7.67
CA PHE A 409 8.00 2.59 8.86
C PHE A 409 9.07 1.74 9.53
N ALA A 410 9.78 0.92 8.75
CA ALA A 410 10.84 0.06 9.27
C ALA A 410 11.98 0.87 9.91
N GLU A 411 12.35 1.99 9.31
CA GLU A 411 13.31 2.95 9.85
C GLU A 411 12.81 3.60 11.14
N CYS A 412 11.52 3.99 11.20
CA CYS A 412 10.92 4.54 12.42
C CYS A 412 10.95 3.54 13.58
N VAL A 413 10.62 2.27 13.33
CA VAL A 413 10.71 1.21 14.34
C VAL A 413 12.15 1.06 14.82
N ALA A 414 13.11 0.95 13.91
CA ALA A 414 14.52 0.82 14.27
C ALA A 414 15.06 2.02 15.08
N MET A 415 14.58 3.22 14.78
CA MET A 415 14.90 4.47 15.46
C MET A 415 14.02 4.77 16.68
N GLU A 416 13.11 3.86 17.05
CA GLU A 416 12.22 4.00 18.19
C GLU A 416 11.35 5.27 18.12
N THR A 417 10.83 5.55 16.93
CA THR A 417 10.03 6.76 16.64
C THR A 417 8.56 6.39 16.44
N PRO A 418 7.65 6.87 17.29
CA PRO A 418 6.22 6.66 17.15
C PRO A 418 5.68 7.02 15.77
N VAL A 419 4.72 6.24 15.29
CA VAL A 419 4.13 6.41 13.95
C VAL A 419 2.62 6.53 13.97
N ILE A 420 2.06 7.19 12.96
CA ILE A 420 0.64 7.10 12.61
C ILE A 420 0.52 6.51 11.21
N VAL A 421 -0.19 5.39 11.08
CA VAL A 421 -0.28 4.61 9.84
C VAL A 421 -1.72 4.30 9.44
N PRO A 422 -2.03 4.15 8.15
CA PRO A 422 -3.34 3.70 7.69
C PRO A 422 -3.61 2.25 8.10
N ALA A 423 -4.85 1.99 8.48
CA ALA A 423 -5.37 0.64 8.63
C ALA A 423 -5.35 -0.11 7.29
N GLY A 424 -5.28 -1.43 7.33
CA GLY A 424 -5.31 -2.27 6.12
C GLY A 424 -3.99 -2.22 5.37
N THR A 425 -2.88 -2.01 6.08
CA THR A 425 -1.53 -2.00 5.50
C THR A 425 -0.61 -2.98 6.19
N TRP A 426 0.51 -3.29 5.53
CA TRP A 426 1.57 -4.06 6.18
C TRP A 426 2.01 -3.40 7.50
N MET A 427 2.06 -2.07 7.55
CA MET A 427 2.48 -1.30 8.73
C MET A 427 1.52 -1.47 9.91
N SER A 428 0.21 -1.35 9.68
CA SER A 428 -0.78 -1.53 10.75
C SER A 428 -0.75 -2.97 11.30
N ARG A 429 -0.50 -3.96 10.44
CA ARG A 429 -0.31 -5.36 10.88
C ARG A 429 0.93 -5.56 11.74
N GLN A 430 2.04 -4.87 11.46
CA GLN A 430 3.22 -4.93 12.33
C GLN A 430 2.89 -4.39 13.73
N LEU A 431 2.10 -3.32 13.83
CA LEU A 431 1.62 -2.81 15.12
C LEU A 431 0.66 -3.81 15.79
N ALA A 432 -0.30 -4.38 15.04
CA ALA A 432 -1.23 -5.37 15.56
C ALA A 432 -0.53 -6.62 16.09
N ALA A 433 0.51 -7.12 15.40
CA ALA A 433 1.30 -8.26 15.85
C ALA A 433 2.02 -7.97 17.18
N PHE A 434 2.50 -6.75 17.38
CA PHE A 434 3.10 -6.31 18.65
C PHE A 434 2.05 -6.16 19.76
N ASP A 435 0.88 -5.59 19.45
CA ASP A 435 -0.16 -5.30 20.44
C ASP A 435 -0.96 -6.55 20.85
N TYR A 436 -1.09 -7.54 19.96
CA TYR A 436 -1.94 -8.71 20.15
C TYR A 436 -1.69 -9.46 21.47
N PRO A 437 -0.44 -9.85 21.85
CA PRO A 437 -0.22 -10.57 23.10
C PRO A 437 -0.69 -9.81 24.35
N LYS A 438 -0.57 -8.47 24.33
CA LYS A 438 -1.00 -7.58 25.41
C LYS A 438 -2.52 -7.51 25.50
N ILE A 439 -3.18 -7.28 24.36
CA ILE A 439 -4.65 -7.21 24.33
C ILE A 439 -5.25 -8.58 24.66
N ALA A 440 -4.64 -9.68 24.21
CA ALA A 440 -5.08 -11.05 24.55
C ALA A 440 -4.98 -11.33 26.05
N ALA A 441 -3.92 -10.83 26.72
CA ALA A 441 -3.80 -10.93 28.18
C ALA A 441 -4.91 -10.14 28.90
N LEU A 442 -5.22 -8.93 28.43
CA LEU A 442 -6.32 -8.12 28.96
C LEU A 442 -7.68 -8.78 28.73
N TYR A 443 -7.90 -9.39 27.56
CA TYR A 443 -9.12 -10.10 27.23
C TYR A 443 -9.40 -11.26 28.19
N ARG A 444 -8.36 -12.02 28.56
CA ARG A 444 -8.47 -13.11 29.55
C ARG A 444 -8.79 -12.64 30.97
N GLN A 445 -8.51 -11.37 31.30
CA GLN A 445 -8.77 -10.79 32.62
C GLN A 445 -10.13 -10.08 32.70
N ALA A 446 -10.71 -9.71 31.55
CA ALA A 446 -11.97 -9.00 31.47
C ALA A 446 -13.17 -9.93 31.70
N SER A 447 -14.30 -9.35 32.11
CA SER A 447 -15.53 -10.11 32.32
C SER A 447 -16.21 -10.37 30.98
N PRO A 448 -16.44 -11.63 30.57
CA PRO A 448 -17.17 -11.90 29.33
C PRO A 448 -18.58 -11.31 29.37
N ALA A 449 -19.10 -10.91 28.21
CA ALA A 449 -20.48 -10.48 28.08
C ALA A 449 -21.44 -11.59 28.52
N ASP A 450 -22.51 -11.24 29.23
CA ASP A 450 -23.53 -12.20 29.64
C ASP A 450 -24.19 -12.81 28.38
N PRO A 451 -24.07 -14.14 28.17
CA PRO A 451 -24.67 -14.82 27.04
C PRO A 451 -26.18 -14.56 26.94
N ALA A 452 -26.89 -14.42 28.06
CA ALA A 452 -28.33 -14.16 28.07
C ALA A 452 -28.71 -12.77 27.54
N SER A 453 -27.76 -11.82 27.57
CA SER A 453 -27.93 -10.45 27.09
C SER A 453 -27.36 -10.21 25.68
N THR A 454 -26.70 -11.21 25.10
CA THR A 454 -26.01 -11.10 23.81
C THR A 454 -26.86 -11.72 22.70
N GLN A 455 -27.27 -10.90 21.74
CA GLN A 455 -28.02 -11.33 20.57
C GLN A 455 -27.15 -11.25 19.32
N ILE A 456 -26.98 -12.38 18.63
CA ILE A 456 -26.27 -12.47 17.35
C ILE A 456 -27.30 -12.52 16.23
N ILE A 457 -27.27 -11.55 15.32
CA ILE A 457 -28.13 -11.46 14.15
C ILE A 457 -27.26 -11.73 12.91
N ALA A 458 -27.43 -12.91 12.30
CA ALA A 458 -26.74 -13.30 11.08
C ALA A 458 -27.44 -12.74 9.83
N GLY A 459 -26.67 -12.17 8.90
CA GLY A 459 -27.16 -11.81 7.56
C GLY A 459 -28.12 -10.61 7.49
N GLY A 460 -28.11 -9.71 8.47
CA GLY A 460 -28.94 -8.51 8.46
C GLY A 460 -28.35 -7.34 9.22
N VAL A 461 -28.52 -6.14 8.68
CA VAL A 461 -28.58 -4.91 9.48
C VAL A 461 -29.98 -4.89 10.10
N ALA A 462 -30.11 -4.65 11.42
CA ALA A 462 -31.43 -4.37 11.98
C ALA A 462 -32.06 -3.20 11.18
N PRO A 463 -33.27 -3.32 10.62
CA PRO A 463 -33.86 -2.32 9.70
C PRO A 463 -33.86 -0.88 10.25
N GLU A 464 -33.87 -0.75 11.57
CA GLU A 464 -33.80 0.50 12.34
C GLU A 464 -32.47 1.28 12.19
N LEU A 465 -31.42 0.66 11.64
CA LEU A 465 -30.08 1.25 11.48
C LEU A 465 -29.79 1.84 10.11
N LEU A 466 -30.67 1.63 9.12
CA LEU A 466 -30.45 2.16 7.77
C LEU A 466 -30.60 3.68 7.69
N ASN A 467 -31.13 4.34 8.73
CA ASN A 467 -31.72 5.68 8.60
C ASN A 467 -30.97 6.86 9.28
N PRO A 468 -29.63 6.83 9.40
CA PRO A 468 -28.91 8.11 9.30
C PRO A 468 -27.61 8.07 8.45
N LEU A 469 -27.26 6.92 7.85
CA LEU A 469 -25.99 6.74 7.11
C LEU A 469 -26.15 6.73 5.58
N GLU A 470 -27.35 6.98 5.04
CA GLU A 470 -27.64 6.89 3.59
C GLU A 470 -26.75 7.80 2.71
N ASP A 471 -26.10 8.83 3.26
CA ASP A 471 -25.25 9.72 2.47
C ASP A 471 -23.74 9.47 2.58
N ARG A 472 -23.29 8.48 3.36
CA ARG A 472 -21.85 8.30 3.63
C ARG A 472 -21.43 6.83 3.73
N TRP A 473 -20.86 6.35 2.62
CA TRP A 473 -19.94 5.20 2.53
C TRP A 473 -20.54 3.79 2.70
N PHE A 474 -21.44 3.42 1.80
CA PHE A 474 -21.56 2.02 1.36
C PHE A 474 -20.79 1.84 0.04
N CYS A 475 -19.72 1.04 0.05
CA CYS A 475 -19.20 0.48 -1.19
C CYS A 475 -20.19 -0.60 -1.66
N PRO A 476 -20.75 -0.52 -2.88
CA PRO A 476 -21.66 -1.54 -3.38
C PRO A 476 -20.96 -2.92 -3.40
N GLY A 477 -21.53 -3.91 -2.70
CA GLY A 477 -20.98 -5.27 -2.56
C GLY A 477 -20.52 -5.67 -1.15
N GLU A 478 -20.56 -4.75 -0.18
CA GLU A 478 -20.27 -5.02 1.23
C GLU A 478 -21.56 -5.21 2.03
N GLU A 479 -22.16 -6.40 1.97
CA GLU A 479 -23.22 -6.74 2.91
C GLU A 479 -22.62 -7.00 4.30
N PRO A 480 -23.15 -6.39 5.37
CA PRO A 480 -22.79 -6.75 6.75
C PRO A 480 -23.16 -8.20 6.96
N ARG A 481 -22.18 -8.98 7.40
CA ARG A 481 -22.38 -10.42 7.51
C ARG A 481 -22.97 -10.79 8.87
N PHE A 482 -22.65 -10.03 9.92
CA PHE A 482 -23.19 -10.25 11.27
C PHE A 482 -23.25 -8.96 12.11
N THR A 483 -24.34 -8.85 12.88
CA THR A 483 -24.57 -7.79 13.86
C THR A 483 -24.73 -8.41 15.23
N ILE A 484 -24.09 -7.85 16.25
CA ILE A 484 -24.13 -8.37 17.62
C ILE A 484 -24.55 -7.25 18.54
N ALA A 485 -25.61 -7.47 19.31
CA ALA A 485 -26.10 -6.53 20.31
C ALA A 485 -25.89 -7.12 21.70
N ALA A 486 -25.33 -6.34 22.62
CA ALA A 486 -25.12 -6.74 24.00
C ALA A 486 -25.44 -5.58 24.96
N ASN A 487 -25.99 -5.89 26.13
CA ASN A 487 -26.10 -4.92 27.21
C ASN A 487 -24.72 -4.69 27.83
N CYS A 488 -24.39 -3.42 28.08
CA CYS A 488 -23.17 -3.06 28.80
C CYS A 488 -23.42 -3.23 30.30
N PRO A 489 -22.55 -3.95 31.03
CA PRO A 489 -22.64 -4.03 32.48
C PRO A 489 -22.63 -2.63 33.13
N PRO A 490 -23.32 -2.42 34.26
CA PRO A 490 -23.24 -1.16 34.99
C PRO A 490 -21.79 -0.78 35.30
N GLY A 491 -21.40 0.44 34.93
CA GLY A 491 -20.04 0.95 35.13
C GLY A 491 -19.00 0.41 34.15
N ALA A 492 -19.39 -0.29 33.08
CA ALA A 492 -18.46 -0.67 32.01
C ALA A 492 -17.83 0.58 31.38
N ALA A 493 -16.52 0.70 31.54
CA ALA A 493 -15.74 1.80 30.98
C ALA A 493 -15.15 1.44 29.61
N GLN A 494 -14.97 0.15 29.33
CA GLN A 494 -14.35 -0.34 28.11
C GLN A 494 -14.94 -1.68 27.67
N VAL A 495 -14.80 -1.98 26.38
CA VAL A 495 -15.12 -3.27 25.77
C VAL A 495 -13.91 -3.81 25.01
N LEU A 496 -13.69 -5.11 25.12
CA LEU A 496 -12.80 -5.86 24.25
C LEU A 496 -13.62 -6.68 23.27
N VAL A 497 -13.31 -6.52 21.99
CA VAL A 497 -13.94 -7.25 20.88
C VAL A 497 -12.93 -8.25 20.34
N LYS A 498 -13.32 -9.52 20.30
CA LYS A 498 -12.57 -10.61 19.69
C LYS A 498 -13.28 -11.09 18.43
N VAL A 499 -12.53 -11.24 17.35
CA VAL A 499 -13.01 -11.79 16.08
C VAL A 499 -12.00 -12.81 15.56
N THR A 500 -12.43 -14.04 15.31
CA THR A 500 -11.62 -15.04 14.60
C THR A 500 -11.76 -14.83 13.11
N LEU A 501 -10.64 -14.58 12.44
CA LEU A 501 -10.59 -14.35 11.01
C LEU A 501 -10.08 -15.62 10.32
N ARG A 502 -10.91 -16.15 9.41
CA ARG A 502 -10.57 -17.29 8.55
C ARG A 502 -10.46 -16.81 7.11
N GLN A 503 -9.33 -17.07 6.45
CA GLN A 503 -9.06 -16.71 5.04
C GLN A 503 -8.95 -15.21 4.73
N ARG A 504 -9.03 -14.35 5.74
CA ARG A 504 -8.88 -12.89 5.65
C ARG A 504 -8.05 -12.43 6.83
N TRP A 505 -7.33 -11.34 6.62
CA TRP A 505 -6.40 -10.80 7.61
C TRP A 505 -6.93 -9.54 8.31
N PHE A 506 -8.14 -9.08 7.96
CA PHE A 506 -8.81 -7.99 8.66
C PHE A 506 -10.34 -8.07 8.64
N ALA A 507 -10.97 -7.44 9.63
CA ALA A 507 -12.39 -7.16 9.72
C ALA A 507 -12.62 -5.68 10.00
N ARG A 508 -13.63 -5.08 9.37
CA ARG A 508 -14.07 -3.73 9.74
C ARG A 508 -15.15 -3.87 10.79
N VAL A 509 -14.96 -3.24 11.94
CA VAL A 509 -15.89 -3.28 13.06
C VAL A 509 -16.47 -1.90 13.28
N GLN A 510 -17.78 -1.81 13.26
CA GLN A 510 -18.52 -0.61 13.61
C GLN A 510 -19.18 -0.81 14.97
N LEU A 511 -19.03 0.18 15.83
CA LEU A 511 -19.50 0.20 17.21
C LEU A 511 -20.54 1.30 17.33
N PHE A 512 -21.77 0.90 17.60
CA PHE A 512 -22.90 1.79 17.86
C PHE A 512 -23.21 1.70 19.34
N GLU A 513 -22.85 2.76 20.06
CA GLU A 513 -23.07 2.88 21.49
C GLU A 513 -24.37 3.63 21.73
N ARG A 514 -25.29 3.01 22.47
CA ARG A 514 -26.62 3.53 22.73
C ARG A 514 -26.89 3.65 24.22
N ASP A 515 -27.69 4.65 24.59
CA ASP A 515 -28.16 4.83 25.97
C ASP A 515 -29.32 3.88 26.33
N GLU A 516 -29.91 4.08 27.51
CA GLU A 516 -31.03 3.29 28.01
C GLU A 516 -32.31 3.45 27.17
N ALA A 517 -32.53 4.63 26.59
CA ALA A 517 -33.65 4.92 25.69
C ALA A 517 -33.41 4.38 24.27
N GLY A 518 -32.21 3.87 23.97
CA GLY A 518 -31.82 3.37 22.67
C GLY A 518 -31.30 4.44 21.71
N ALA A 519 -31.11 5.69 22.16
CA ALA A 519 -30.53 6.75 21.34
C ALA A 519 -29.03 6.52 21.15
N LEU A 520 -28.53 6.82 19.95
CA LEU A 520 -27.10 6.70 19.63
C LEU A 520 -26.31 7.79 20.37
N VAL A 521 -25.44 7.40 21.29
CA VAL A 521 -24.54 8.33 22.00
C VAL A 521 -23.20 8.46 21.31
N ARG A 522 -22.70 7.38 20.70
CA ARG A 522 -21.46 7.42 19.94
C ARG A 522 -21.43 6.37 18.84
N PHE A 523 -20.86 6.75 17.71
CA PHE A 523 -20.49 5.84 16.64
C PHE A 523 -18.96 5.79 16.55
N SER A 524 -18.42 4.60 16.35
CA SER A 524 -16.99 4.41 16.10
C SER A 524 -16.77 3.33 15.07
N GLN A 525 -15.71 3.46 14.29
CA GLN A 525 -15.30 2.48 13.30
C GLN A 525 -13.84 2.12 13.53
N ARG A 526 -13.52 0.84 13.46
CA ARG A 526 -12.18 0.28 13.65
C ARG A 526 -11.90 -0.79 12.61
N LEU A 527 -10.64 -0.99 12.31
CA LEU A 527 -10.17 -2.18 11.61
C LEU A 527 -9.55 -3.11 12.64
N LEU A 528 -10.03 -4.35 12.71
CA LEU A 528 -9.42 -5.41 13.48
C LEU A 528 -8.55 -6.21 12.52
N GLU A 529 -7.26 -6.27 12.80
CA GLU A 529 -6.29 -7.00 11.97
C GLU A 529 -5.79 -8.23 12.72
N ALA A 530 -5.65 -9.33 11.99
CA ALA A 530 -5.00 -10.53 12.50
C ALA A 530 -3.49 -10.28 12.64
N ALA A 531 -2.91 -10.80 13.72
CA ALA A 531 -1.46 -10.78 13.93
C ALA A 531 -0.71 -11.63 12.88
N ASP A 532 -1.33 -12.70 12.41
CA ASP A 532 -0.82 -13.62 11.39
C ASP A 532 -1.86 -13.78 10.26
N PRO A 533 -1.56 -13.39 9.02
CA PRO A 533 -2.49 -13.51 7.90
C PRO A 533 -2.65 -14.95 7.37
N ASP A 534 -1.73 -15.87 7.71
CA ASP A 534 -1.68 -17.23 7.17
C ASP A 534 -2.23 -18.26 8.18
N GLY A 535 -3.52 -18.13 8.54
CA GLY A 535 -4.16 -19.08 9.45
C GLY A 535 -5.58 -18.70 9.87
N GLU A 536 -6.16 -19.50 10.78
CA GLU A 536 -7.27 -19.04 11.62
C GLU A 536 -6.65 -18.18 12.73
N THR A 537 -6.81 -16.87 12.65
CA THR A 537 -6.15 -15.94 13.58
C THR A 537 -7.17 -15.06 14.26
N GLU A 538 -7.00 -14.89 15.57
CA GLU A 538 -7.81 -13.96 16.35
C GLU A 538 -7.32 -12.52 16.14
N ALA A 539 -8.27 -11.62 15.94
CA ALA A 539 -8.07 -10.18 15.97
C ALA A 539 -8.80 -9.61 17.20
N LEU A 540 -8.12 -8.72 17.92
CA LEU A 540 -8.60 -8.14 19.17
C LEU A 540 -8.61 -6.62 19.08
N LEU A 541 -9.63 -6.00 19.67
CA LEU A 541 -9.76 -4.56 19.81
C LEU A 541 -10.12 -4.22 21.25
N LEU A 542 -9.40 -3.27 21.86
CA LEU A 542 -9.82 -2.58 23.07
C LEU A 542 -10.45 -1.23 22.68
N HIS A 543 -11.68 -0.98 23.14
CA HIS A 543 -12.41 0.26 22.85
C HIS A 543 -12.96 0.86 24.15
N ASP A 544 -12.64 2.14 24.39
CA ASP A 544 -13.27 2.91 25.47
C ASP A 544 -14.75 3.07 25.18
N LEU A 545 -15.62 2.96 26.19
CA LEU A 545 -17.06 3.21 26.09
C LEU A 545 -17.41 4.64 26.54
N HIS A 546 -18.46 5.21 25.99
CA HIS A 546 -19.03 6.46 26.44
C HIS A 546 -19.73 6.23 27.79
N GLU A 547 -19.67 7.19 28.71
CA GLU A 547 -20.21 7.03 30.08
C GLU A 547 -21.72 6.72 30.12
N HIS A 548 -22.45 7.18 29.10
CA HIS A 548 -23.88 6.93 28.90
C HIS A 548 -24.19 5.66 28.11
N THR A 549 -23.19 4.88 27.69
CA THR A 549 -23.43 3.64 26.96
C THR A 549 -24.10 2.61 27.88
N ARG A 550 -25.23 2.07 27.42
CA ARG A 550 -26.00 1.00 28.08
C ARG A 550 -26.21 -0.21 27.18
N ARG A 551 -26.26 0.02 25.86
CA ARG A 551 -26.29 -1.04 24.85
C ARG A 551 -25.18 -0.80 23.86
N LEU A 552 -24.44 -1.86 23.54
CA LEU A 552 -23.44 -1.87 22.51
C LEU A 552 -23.93 -2.72 21.35
N GLN A 553 -23.85 -2.17 20.15
CA GLN A 553 -24.07 -2.91 18.92
C GLN A 553 -22.80 -2.90 18.08
N VAL A 554 -22.36 -4.09 17.71
CA VAL A 554 -21.13 -4.36 16.96
C VAL A 554 -21.52 -4.92 15.60
N VAL A 555 -21.18 -4.20 14.54
CA VAL A 555 -21.37 -4.67 13.16
C VAL A 555 -20.03 -5.05 12.59
N VAL A 556 -19.89 -6.31 12.17
CA VAL A 556 -18.66 -6.81 11.55
C VAL A 556 -18.85 -6.89 10.04
N LEU A 557 -18.06 -6.09 9.33
CA LEU A 557 -18.02 -5.98 7.89
C LEU A 557 -16.80 -6.73 7.33
N ASN A 558 -16.90 -7.12 6.06
CA ASN A 558 -15.81 -7.74 5.30
C ASN A 558 -15.28 -9.07 5.88
N CYS A 559 -16.11 -9.85 6.58
CA CYS A 559 -15.84 -11.24 6.97
C CYS A 559 -16.74 -12.20 6.19
N THR A 560 -16.39 -13.48 6.04
CA THR A 560 -17.30 -14.45 5.41
C THR A 560 -18.15 -15.18 6.46
N LEU A 561 -19.31 -15.75 6.07
CA LEU A 561 -20.10 -16.62 6.97
C LEU A 561 -19.27 -17.81 7.48
N ALA A 562 -18.32 -18.30 6.67
CA ALA A 562 -17.40 -19.35 7.06
C ALA A 562 -16.40 -18.91 8.15
N SER A 563 -16.13 -17.60 8.29
CA SER A 563 -15.28 -17.05 9.35
C SER A 563 -15.95 -17.06 10.73
N PHE A 564 -17.27 -17.28 10.79
CA PHE A 564 -18.08 -17.32 12.02
C PHE A 564 -18.92 -18.60 12.09
N ALA A 565 -18.33 -19.73 11.71
CA ALA A 565 -19.01 -21.02 11.74
C ALA A 565 -19.21 -21.52 13.19
N HIS A 566 -18.49 -20.95 14.16
CA HIS A 566 -18.53 -21.33 15.57
C HIS A 566 -18.88 -20.13 16.48
N PRO A 567 -19.67 -20.31 17.55
CA PRO A 567 -19.95 -19.27 18.54
C PRO A 567 -18.69 -18.62 19.15
N ASP A 568 -17.57 -19.36 19.20
CA ASP A 568 -16.29 -18.88 19.74
C ASP A 568 -15.50 -17.99 18.76
N ASP A 569 -15.95 -17.89 17.50
CA ASP A 569 -15.34 -17.03 16.48
C ASP A 569 -15.59 -15.54 16.78
N PHE A 570 -16.43 -15.21 17.75
CA PHE A 570 -16.64 -13.85 18.23
C PHE A 570 -16.71 -13.82 19.75
N GLY A 571 -16.21 -12.74 20.35
CA GLY A 571 -16.35 -12.54 21.79
C GLY A 571 -16.39 -11.07 22.19
N LEU A 572 -17.21 -10.78 23.20
CA LEU A 572 -17.20 -9.49 23.90
C LEU A 572 -16.80 -9.72 25.34
N ALA A 573 -15.89 -8.89 25.84
CA ALA A 573 -15.58 -8.81 27.25
C ALA A 573 -15.61 -7.34 27.69
N PHE A 574 -16.15 -7.07 28.86
CA PHE A 574 -16.28 -5.72 29.40
C PHE A 574 -15.34 -5.54 30.59
N SER A 575 -14.85 -4.31 30.76
CA SER A 575 -14.10 -3.92 31.94
C SER A 575 -14.70 -2.67 32.58
N THR A 576 -14.92 -2.74 33.89
CA THR A 576 -15.29 -1.58 34.72
C THR A 576 -14.06 -0.77 35.16
N LYS A 577 -12.86 -1.37 35.07
CA LYS A 577 -11.59 -0.71 35.33
C LYS A 577 -10.95 -0.27 34.01
N PRO A 578 -10.41 0.95 33.90
CA PRO A 578 -9.63 1.33 32.74
C PRO A 578 -8.43 0.40 32.55
N LEU A 579 -8.44 -0.33 31.45
CA LEU A 579 -7.33 -1.12 30.95
C LEU A 579 -6.55 -0.25 29.95
N SER A 580 -5.23 -0.43 29.92
CA SER A 580 -4.40 0.22 28.93
C SER A 580 -3.23 -0.68 28.57
N TYR A 581 -2.76 -0.52 27.34
CA TYR A 581 -1.50 -1.07 26.88
C TYR A 581 -0.77 0.07 26.15
N ASP A 582 0.55 -0.04 26.08
CA ASP A 582 1.35 0.89 25.29
C ASP A 582 1.56 0.27 23.89
N SER A 583 1.15 1.02 22.86
CA SER A 583 1.32 0.69 21.45
C SER A 583 2.47 1.51 20.86
N PRO A 584 3.22 1.00 19.86
CA PRO A 584 4.31 1.73 19.24
C PRO A 584 3.82 2.88 18.33
N GLY A 585 2.54 2.88 17.97
CA GLY A 585 1.95 3.87 17.07
C GLY A 585 0.43 3.89 17.13
N GLU A 586 -0.19 4.66 16.25
CA GLU A 586 -1.64 4.72 16.07
C GLU A 586 -2.04 4.33 14.65
N VAL A 587 -3.22 3.75 14.53
CA VAL A 587 -3.80 3.31 13.26
C VAL A 587 -5.04 4.14 12.96
N TYR A 588 -5.13 4.70 11.75
CA TYR A 588 -6.31 5.47 11.31
C TYR A 588 -7.02 4.79 10.15
N PHE A 589 -8.35 4.91 10.08
CA PHE A 589 -9.12 4.41 8.93
C PHE A 589 -9.29 5.49 7.84
N ASP A 590 -9.67 6.70 8.26
CA ASP A 590 -9.80 7.87 7.40
C ASP A 590 -8.83 8.97 7.85
N TRP A 591 -8.23 9.70 6.90
CA TRP A 591 -7.24 10.73 7.21
C TRP A 591 -7.80 11.82 8.14
N THR A 592 -9.12 12.01 8.20
CA THR A 592 -9.79 12.94 9.11
C THR A 592 -9.67 12.56 10.58
N GLU A 593 -9.25 11.33 10.90
CA GLU A 593 -8.99 10.87 12.27
C GLU A 593 -7.59 11.29 12.78
N ILE A 594 -6.64 11.54 11.86
CA ILE A 594 -5.24 11.87 12.18
C ILE A 594 -5.12 13.05 13.17
N PRO A 595 -5.87 14.17 13.02
CA PRO A 595 -5.83 15.27 13.98
C PRO A 595 -6.08 14.84 15.43
N SER A 596 -7.15 14.07 15.68
CA SER A 596 -7.48 13.60 17.03
C SER A 596 -6.48 12.55 17.56
N LEU A 597 -5.84 11.78 16.68
CA LEU A 597 -4.75 10.88 17.06
C LEU A 597 -3.51 11.68 17.46
N LEU A 598 -3.12 12.70 16.70
CA LEU A 598 -2.01 13.59 17.04
C LEU A 598 -2.22 14.30 18.39
N GLU A 599 -3.43 14.82 18.64
CA GLU A 599 -3.78 15.47 19.90
C GLU A 599 -3.67 14.52 21.11
N ARG A 600 -3.96 13.24 20.91
CA ARG A 600 -3.83 12.19 21.92
C ARG A 600 -2.38 11.75 22.13
N MET A 601 -1.63 11.56 21.03
CA MET A 601 -0.26 11.06 21.05
C MET A 601 0.72 12.08 21.59
N THR A 602 0.61 13.35 21.18
CA THR A 602 1.58 14.41 21.50
C THR A 602 1.85 14.53 23.01
N PRO A 603 0.85 14.65 23.90
CA PRO A 603 1.10 14.73 25.35
C PRO A 603 1.55 13.40 25.99
N ARG A 604 1.48 12.28 25.26
CA ARG A 604 1.78 10.93 25.75
C ARG A 604 2.96 10.28 25.02
N ILE A 605 3.74 11.07 24.27
CA ILE A 605 4.76 10.57 23.35
C ILE A 605 5.76 9.61 23.99
N GLU A 606 6.11 9.81 25.27
CA GLU A 606 7.03 8.92 25.99
C GLU A 606 6.48 7.50 26.20
N ARG A 607 5.16 7.32 26.29
CA ARG A 607 4.54 6.00 26.35
C ARG A 607 4.69 5.25 25.03
N TYR A 608 4.46 5.93 23.90
CA TYR A 608 4.68 5.34 22.57
C TYR A 608 6.16 5.04 22.32
N ARG A 609 7.08 5.90 22.79
CA ARG A 609 8.53 5.63 22.74
C ARG A 609 8.93 4.44 23.59
N ALA A 610 8.31 4.25 24.76
CA ALA A 610 8.55 3.07 25.57
C ALA A 610 8.11 1.79 24.86
N ALA A 611 6.94 1.78 24.23
CA ALA A 611 6.51 0.66 23.39
C ALA A 611 7.42 0.43 22.18
N MET A 612 7.89 1.50 21.53
CA MET A 612 8.87 1.40 20.45
C MET A 612 10.20 0.80 20.90
N ARG A 613 10.70 1.11 22.11
CA ARG A 613 11.90 0.48 22.70
C ARG A 613 11.72 -1.02 22.96
N GLU A 614 10.51 -1.47 23.24
CA GLU A 614 10.17 -2.88 23.35
C GLU A 614 10.09 -3.55 21.96
N PHE A 615 9.54 -2.84 20.97
CA PHE A 615 9.35 -3.36 19.61
C PHE A 615 10.66 -3.48 18.81
N ALA A 616 11.51 -2.46 18.91
CA ALA A 616 12.64 -2.28 18.00
C ALA A 616 13.70 -3.40 18.03
N PRO A 617 14.11 -3.99 19.17
CA PRO A 617 15.18 -4.98 19.20
C PRO A 617 14.93 -6.22 18.33
N ALA A 618 13.78 -6.88 18.50
CA ALA A 618 13.40 -8.06 17.70
C ALA A 618 13.23 -7.69 16.21
N PHE A 619 12.67 -6.51 15.94
CA PHE A 619 12.51 -6.01 14.58
C PHE A 619 13.88 -5.78 13.91
N ARG A 620 14.84 -5.16 14.61
CA ARG A 620 16.20 -4.93 14.11
C ARG A 620 16.97 -6.23 13.89
N GLU A 621 16.84 -7.19 14.81
CA GLU A 621 17.47 -8.51 14.68
C GLU A 621 17.03 -9.22 13.39
N TYR A 622 15.73 -9.22 13.09
CA TYR A 622 15.21 -9.79 11.85
C TYR A 622 15.63 -8.98 10.61
N HIS A 623 15.53 -7.65 10.66
CA HIS A 623 15.79 -6.77 9.52
C HIS A 623 17.26 -6.35 9.34
N CYS A 624 18.22 -6.95 10.05
CA CYS A 624 19.63 -6.63 9.86
C CYS A 624 20.24 -7.26 8.59
N GLY A 625 21.38 -6.72 8.14
CA GLY A 625 22.11 -7.21 6.98
C GLY A 625 22.55 -8.68 7.11
N SER A 626 22.92 -9.12 8.31
CA SER A 626 23.32 -10.51 8.57
C SER A 626 22.16 -11.50 8.44
N SER A 627 20.99 -11.18 9.00
CA SER A 627 19.77 -11.98 8.82
C SER A 627 19.34 -12.03 7.35
N PHE A 628 19.43 -10.90 6.66
CA PHE A 628 19.18 -10.83 5.22
C PHE A 628 20.11 -11.75 4.42
N LEU A 629 21.41 -11.69 4.66
CA LEU A 629 22.40 -12.56 3.99
C LEU A 629 22.20 -14.03 4.35
N SER A 630 21.95 -14.35 5.62
CA SER A 630 21.70 -15.71 6.09
C SER A 630 20.50 -16.34 5.35
N ILE A 631 19.35 -15.65 5.30
CA ILE A 631 18.16 -16.14 4.61
C ILE A 631 18.39 -16.25 3.10
N LEU A 632 19.09 -15.28 2.51
CA LEU A 632 19.38 -15.26 1.07
C LEU A 632 20.31 -16.40 0.64
N LEU A 633 21.36 -16.67 1.44
CA LEU A 633 22.38 -17.68 1.15
C LEU A 633 21.95 -19.09 1.49
N ARG A 634 20.97 -19.28 2.40
CA ARG A 634 20.39 -20.60 2.70
C ARG A 634 20.11 -21.38 1.42
N SER A 635 20.84 -22.46 1.27
CA SER A 635 20.86 -23.31 0.08
C SER A 635 19.84 -24.42 0.23
N ASP A 636 18.56 -24.09 0.26
CA ASP A 636 17.60 -25.15 0.55
C ASP A 636 17.06 -25.71 -0.75
N LYS A 637 17.57 -26.91 -1.11
CA LYS A 637 16.68 -27.91 -1.69
C LYS A 637 15.47 -28.03 -0.74
N PRO A 638 14.24 -28.05 -1.28
CA PRO A 638 13.05 -28.28 -0.47
C PRO A 638 13.16 -29.55 0.40
#